data_AF-A0A817V439-F1
#
_entry.id   AF-A0A817V439-F1
#
_cell.length_a   1.000
_cell.length_b   1.000
_cell.length_c   1.000
_cell.angle_alpha   90.00
_cell.angle_beta   90.00
_cell.angle_gamma   90.00
#
_symmetry.space_group_name_H-M   'P 1'
#
loop_
_entity.id
_entity.type
_entity.pdbx_description
1 polymer ?
#
loop_
_entity_poly.entity_id
_entity_poly.type
_entity_poly.pdbx_seq_one_letter_code
_entity_poly.pdbx_strand_id
1 'polypeptide(L)'
;MQGLMGSGTPWGRYDDMFAGWASKVIADHLGLGVKTGAPYIRHNKASNPFINLKKEYMGLFWQEDIIAFFQRVQFSSSARTPQSCYLELARMIRVNLSYLNEYFGRLATAMEIWIELWDRAQDGEIRFRPSRQTRQISTVSPFAVLTICRNEPGYLPIWLKYYRRFFADEDIYILDNDSDDGSTLNLSVNIVRVHSEKYFDHLWLVEVVQNKVRDLLKSGYRYVLFCEIDEIVVPDPAKHPLGLIDYIKRIDLPVVRVTAYDIRHNVTSEPQLKLNESILKQRRYWMRNQHYDKPLLTSKLLHWTPGFHNCREPAANIPGTTGPGIPKAIRSALSKKYGGVNTSATESYGAAKDGDPDKFLRIPQWADYELYNRRDIEASLGKDKQWIISSQDASIRNFGFLISNKTFIYTIDDDCLPAQDANGNHINALQRHIQNLVTNSTPYFFNTLYDPYREGSDFVRGYPFSLRRGVPTAISHGIWLNAPDYDAPTQLLKVDERNTLLADITITVPAGVLYPMCSMNVAFNRKLIGPAFMQGLMGSGMPWGRYDDMFAGWASKVVVDHLGLGVKTGAPYIRHNKASNPFTNLKKEYMGMFWQEDIIAFFQKVRFSSSAKTPQDCYLELAEMIRANLSYLNEYFSRLATAMEIWIEQWNRAQNGEMSFRPSRKNRRKSAVSPFAVFTICRNEPGYLPIWLKYYRRYFADEDIYILDNDSNDGSTSNLPVNVIRVHSEKYFDHYWLVETIQNKLRDLLKSGYKYVLFAEIDEIIIPDPAKYPLGLIDYINRTNISVVRVKAYDGRKFDHVSLATNGS
;
A
#
# COMPACT_ATOMS: atom_id res chain seq x y z
N MET A 1 -26.03 8.54 -31.97
CA MET A 1 -24.63 8.15 -32.27
C MET A 1 -24.35 6.64 -32.24
N GLN A 2 -24.95 5.84 -31.34
CA GLN A 2 -24.67 4.38 -31.27
C GLN A 2 -24.88 3.60 -32.59
N GLY A 3 -25.76 4.07 -33.49
CA GLY A 3 -25.97 3.45 -34.81
C GLY A 3 -24.81 3.60 -35.80
N LEU A 4 -23.96 4.63 -35.67
CA LEU A 4 -22.80 4.85 -36.55
C LEU A 4 -21.51 4.20 -36.02
N MET A 5 -21.47 3.81 -34.74
CA MET A 5 -20.34 3.10 -34.11
C MET A 5 -20.72 1.67 -33.68
N GLY A 6 -21.85 1.18 -34.20
CA GLY A 6 -22.42 -0.12 -33.85
C GLY A 6 -21.76 -1.30 -34.55
N SER A 7 -22.30 -2.50 -34.31
CA SER A 7 -21.85 -3.73 -34.96
C SER A 7 -21.91 -3.62 -36.48
N GLY A 8 -20.79 -3.90 -37.16
CA GLY A 8 -20.67 -3.82 -38.63
C GLY A 8 -19.96 -2.57 -39.15
N THR A 9 -19.56 -1.66 -38.26
CA THR A 9 -18.77 -0.47 -38.61
C THR A 9 -17.28 -0.69 -38.31
N PRO A 10 -16.35 -0.02 -39.02
CA PRO A 10 -14.91 -0.13 -38.75
C PRO A 10 -14.51 0.32 -37.34
N TRP A 11 -15.37 1.11 -36.67
CA TRP A 11 -15.10 1.74 -35.37
C TRP A 11 -15.97 1.17 -34.24
N GLY A 12 -16.21 -0.14 -34.26
CA GLY A 12 -17.07 -0.80 -33.28
C GLY A 12 -16.45 -0.82 -31.87
N ARG A 13 -17.25 -0.46 -30.84
CA ARG A 13 -16.87 -0.44 -29.41
C ARG A 13 -15.88 0.65 -28.97
N TYR A 14 -15.68 1.69 -29.78
CA TYR A 14 -14.91 2.88 -29.45
C TYR A 14 -15.82 4.11 -29.20
N ASP A 15 -17.13 3.90 -29.12
CA ASP A 15 -18.13 4.95 -28.95
C ASP A 15 -18.04 5.66 -27.60
N ASP A 16 -17.85 4.88 -26.53
CA ASP A 16 -17.61 5.39 -25.18
C ASP A 16 -16.30 6.18 -25.08
N MET A 17 -15.24 5.69 -25.70
CA MET A 17 -13.92 6.33 -25.71
C MET A 17 -13.92 7.64 -26.50
N PHE A 18 -14.51 7.65 -27.71
CA PHE A 18 -14.63 8.86 -28.52
C PHE A 18 -15.45 9.93 -27.80
N ALA A 19 -16.58 9.54 -27.17
CA ALA A 19 -17.37 10.46 -26.36
C ALA A 19 -16.57 11.01 -25.18
N GLY A 20 -15.76 10.17 -24.53
CA GLY A 20 -14.85 10.59 -23.46
C GLY A 20 -13.80 11.61 -23.92
N TRP A 21 -13.14 11.36 -25.06
CA TRP A 21 -12.15 12.30 -25.63
C TRP A 21 -12.76 13.63 -26.03
N ALA A 22 -13.90 13.59 -26.74
CA ALA A 22 -14.65 14.79 -27.12
C ALA A 22 -15.10 15.60 -25.89
N SER A 23 -15.65 14.92 -24.88
CA SER A 23 -16.09 15.57 -23.64
C SER A 23 -14.91 16.19 -22.89
N LYS A 24 -13.74 15.53 -22.89
CA LYS A 24 -12.55 16.03 -22.21
C LYS A 24 -12.01 17.31 -22.85
N VAL A 25 -11.85 17.35 -24.17
CA VAL A 25 -11.33 18.56 -24.85
C VAL A 25 -12.31 19.74 -24.74
N ILE A 26 -13.61 19.47 -24.78
CA ILE A 26 -14.65 20.50 -24.58
C ILE A 26 -14.65 21.00 -23.14
N ALA A 27 -14.54 20.09 -22.17
CA ALA A 27 -14.46 20.45 -20.75
C ALA A 27 -13.26 21.36 -20.48
N ASP A 28 -12.08 20.98 -20.99
CA ASP A 28 -10.86 21.79 -20.81
C ASP A 28 -11.00 23.21 -21.37
N HIS A 29 -11.57 23.34 -22.57
CA HIS A 29 -11.80 24.65 -23.20
C HIS A 29 -12.78 25.52 -22.43
N LEU A 30 -13.81 24.92 -21.85
CA LEU A 30 -14.83 25.63 -21.06
C LEU A 30 -14.44 25.82 -19.59
N GLY A 31 -13.22 25.42 -19.19
CA GLY A 31 -12.78 25.50 -17.79
C GLY A 31 -13.49 24.53 -16.84
N LEU A 32 -14.01 23.41 -17.37
CA LEU A 32 -14.70 22.36 -16.62
C LEU A 32 -13.75 21.20 -16.29
N GLY A 33 -13.93 20.60 -15.12
CA GLY A 33 -13.15 19.45 -14.68
C GLY A 33 -13.86 18.11 -14.89
N VAL A 34 -13.08 17.05 -15.16
CA VAL A 34 -13.57 15.67 -15.18
C VAL A 34 -13.13 14.96 -13.90
N LYS A 35 -14.08 14.41 -13.15
CA LYS A 35 -13.83 13.56 -11.99
C LYS A 35 -14.06 12.09 -12.36
N THR A 36 -13.17 11.21 -11.91
CA THR A 36 -13.29 9.76 -12.03
C THR A 36 -13.09 9.10 -10.68
N GLY A 37 -13.71 7.94 -10.45
CA GLY A 37 -13.71 7.24 -9.17
C GLY A 37 -15.08 6.67 -8.83
N ALA A 38 -15.44 6.70 -7.54
CA ALA A 38 -16.73 6.19 -7.09
C ALA A 38 -17.91 6.93 -7.77
N PRO A 39 -19.00 6.23 -8.14
CA PRO A 39 -19.32 4.83 -7.83
C PRO A 39 -18.67 3.81 -8.80
N TYR A 40 -18.14 2.71 -8.25
CA TYR A 40 -17.59 1.60 -9.02
C TYR A 40 -18.67 0.53 -9.31
N ILE A 41 -18.50 -0.20 -10.40
CA ILE A 41 -19.38 -1.30 -10.81
C ILE A 41 -18.60 -2.62 -10.83
N ARG A 42 -19.21 -3.71 -10.38
CA ARG A 42 -18.68 -5.07 -10.58
C ARG A 42 -19.30 -5.65 -11.84
N HIS A 43 -18.47 -5.97 -12.82
CA HIS A 43 -18.91 -6.59 -14.07
C HIS A 43 -18.53 -8.08 -14.07
N ASN A 44 -19.53 -8.97 -14.15
CA ASN A 44 -19.32 -10.43 -14.07
C ASN A 44 -19.34 -11.13 -15.45
N LYS A 45 -19.51 -10.38 -16.54
CA LYS A 45 -19.62 -10.96 -17.89
C LYS A 45 -18.26 -10.95 -18.58
N ALA A 46 -17.68 -12.12 -18.82
CA ALA A 46 -16.54 -12.26 -19.71
C ALA A 46 -17.01 -12.17 -21.18
N SER A 47 -16.35 -11.33 -21.98
CA SER A 47 -16.63 -11.21 -23.41
C SER A 47 -15.60 -12.04 -24.21
N ASN A 48 -16.02 -12.61 -25.34
CA ASN A 48 -15.10 -13.38 -26.20
C ASN A 48 -14.07 -12.43 -26.86
N PRO A 49 -12.76 -12.63 -26.61
CA PRO A 49 -11.72 -11.73 -27.10
C PRO A 49 -11.60 -11.72 -28.63
N PHE A 50 -11.85 -12.83 -29.32
CA PHE A 50 -11.78 -12.90 -30.78
C PHE A 50 -12.93 -12.15 -31.46
N ILE A 51 -14.13 -12.20 -30.87
CA ILE A 51 -15.28 -11.41 -31.34
C ILE A 51 -15.01 -9.92 -31.13
N ASN A 52 -14.38 -9.56 -30.02
CA ASN A 52 -14.00 -8.17 -29.75
C ASN A 52 -12.93 -7.68 -30.72
N LEU A 53 -11.88 -8.47 -30.95
CA LEU A 53 -10.81 -8.11 -31.89
C LEU A 53 -11.35 -7.84 -33.30
N LYS A 54 -12.26 -8.67 -33.81
CA LYS A 54 -12.92 -8.43 -35.12
C LYS A 54 -13.69 -7.13 -35.19
N LYS A 55 -14.20 -6.62 -34.06
CA LYS A 55 -14.92 -5.33 -33.98
C LYS A 55 -13.96 -4.15 -33.79
N GLU A 56 -12.84 -4.38 -33.12
CA GLU A 56 -11.94 -3.35 -32.62
C GLU A 56 -10.68 -3.14 -33.47
N TYR A 57 -10.33 -4.05 -34.40
CA TYR A 57 -9.03 -4.06 -35.09
C TYR A 57 -8.68 -2.76 -35.85
N MET A 58 -9.62 -2.17 -36.60
CA MET A 58 -9.40 -0.86 -37.25
C MET A 58 -9.32 0.26 -36.21
N GLY A 59 -10.12 0.15 -35.14
CA GLY A 59 -10.04 1.02 -33.96
C GLY A 59 -8.65 1.07 -33.35
N LEU A 60 -8.06 -0.11 -33.11
CA LEU A 60 -6.73 -0.29 -32.55
C LEU A 60 -5.63 0.28 -33.45
N PHE A 61 -5.87 0.33 -34.77
CA PHE A 61 -4.93 0.89 -35.73
C PHE A 61 -5.03 2.43 -35.77
N TRP A 62 -6.24 3.00 -35.94
CA TRP A 62 -6.38 4.46 -36.05
C TRP A 62 -6.30 5.22 -34.71
N GLN A 63 -6.37 4.53 -33.56
CA GLN A 63 -6.35 5.22 -32.26
C GLN A 63 -5.12 6.11 -32.07
N GLU A 64 -3.97 5.76 -32.65
CA GLU A 64 -2.74 6.56 -32.49
C GLU A 64 -2.87 7.91 -33.21
N ASP A 65 -3.47 7.95 -34.40
CA ASP A 65 -3.78 9.19 -35.11
C ASP A 65 -4.89 9.99 -34.40
N ILE A 66 -5.93 9.31 -33.92
CA ILE A 66 -7.11 9.95 -33.34
C ILE A 66 -6.81 10.55 -31.98
N ILE A 67 -6.08 9.84 -31.12
CA ILE A 67 -5.68 10.37 -29.81
C ILE A 67 -4.72 11.54 -30.00
N ALA A 68 -3.77 11.44 -30.95
CA ALA A 68 -2.89 12.55 -31.30
C ALA A 68 -3.66 13.78 -31.81
N PHE A 69 -4.73 13.58 -32.59
CA PHE A 69 -5.65 14.64 -33.00
C PHE A 69 -6.31 15.29 -31.77
N PHE A 70 -6.94 14.52 -30.89
CA PHE A 70 -7.63 15.05 -29.70
C PHE A 70 -6.68 15.82 -28.76
N GLN A 71 -5.44 15.36 -28.59
CA GLN A 71 -4.43 16.06 -27.78
C GLN A 71 -4.02 17.43 -28.35
N ARG A 72 -4.33 17.71 -29.62
CA ARG A 72 -4.02 18.97 -30.31
C ARG A 72 -5.24 19.85 -30.58
N VAL A 73 -6.44 19.39 -30.20
CA VAL A 73 -7.66 20.19 -30.40
C VAL A 73 -7.55 21.49 -29.61
N GLN A 74 -7.71 22.60 -30.32
CA GLN A 74 -7.85 23.93 -29.76
C GLN A 74 -9.07 24.57 -30.40
N PHE A 75 -10.05 24.96 -29.58
CA PHE A 75 -11.26 25.60 -30.07
C PHE A 75 -11.06 27.12 -30.15
N SER A 76 -11.83 27.74 -31.04
CA SER A 76 -11.92 29.19 -31.14
C SER A 76 -12.45 29.82 -29.85
N SER A 77 -12.05 31.06 -29.56
CA SER A 77 -12.58 31.85 -28.44
C SER A 77 -14.08 32.20 -28.60
N SER A 78 -14.63 32.00 -29.81
CA SER A 78 -16.06 32.10 -30.09
C SER A 78 -16.88 30.88 -29.65
N ALA A 79 -16.25 29.71 -29.51
CA ALA A 79 -16.93 28.52 -29.00
C ALA A 79 -17.06 28.62 -27.47
N ARG A 80 -18.23 29.07 -27.00
CA ARG A 80 -18.49 29.36 -25.58
C ARG A 80 -19.48 28.41 -24.91
N THR A 81 -20.09 27.51 -25.68
CA THR A 81 -21.06 26.52 -25.20
C THR A 81 -20.65 25.11 -25.64
N PRO A 82 -21.06 24.05 -24.90
CA PRO A 82 -20.81 22.68 -25.32
C PRO A 82 -21.24 22.40 -26.77
N GLN A 83 -22.39 22.93 -27.20
CA GLN A 83 -22.90 22.81 -28.57
C GLN A 83 -21.97 23.46 -29.59
N SER A 84 -21.54 24.71 -29.35
CA SER A 84 -20.63 25.41 -30.27
C SER A 84 -19.27 24.70 -30.39
N CYS A 85 -18.73 24.19 -29.28
CA CYS A 85 -17.50 23.39 -29.30
C CYS A 85 -17.71 22.06 -30.04
N TYR A 86 -18.85 21.39 -29.84
CA TYR A 86 -19.15 20.12 -30.50
C TYR A 86 -19.29 20.27 -32.02
N LEU A 87 -19.90 21.35 -32.49
CA LEU A 87 -20.00 21.69 -33.92
C LEU A 87 -18.63 22.04 -34.52
N GLU A 88 -17.80 22.79 -33.79
CA GLU A 88 -16.44 23.10 -34.24
C GLU A 88 -15.58 21.81 -34.30
N LEU A 89 -15.70 20.94 -33.29
CA LEU A 89 -15.04 19.63 -33.27
C LEU A 89 -15.47 18.77 -34.46
N ALA A 90 -16.76 18.78 -34.82
CA ALA A 90 -17.26 18.06 -36.00
C ALA A 90 -16.56 18.54 -37.29
N ARG A 91 -16.41 19.86 -37.48
CA ARG A 91 -15.65 20.41 -38.62
C ARG A 91 -14.19 19.99 -38.59
N MET A 92 -13.54 20.06 -37.42
CA MET A 92 -12.14 19.65 -37.27
C MET A 92 -11.96 18.16 -37.59
N ILE A 93 -12.86 17.28 -37.14
CA ILE A 93 -12.84 15.84 -37.46
C ILE A 93 -13.01 15.62 -38.96
N ARG A 94 -13.94 16.32 -39.59
CA ARG A 94 -14.17 16.22 -41.05
C ARG A 94 -12.90 16.55 -41.82
N VAL A 95 -12.17 17.60 -41.43
CA VAL A 95 -10.93 18.02 -42.11
C VAL A 95 -9.77 17.09 -41.78
N ASN A 96 -9.59 16.74 -40.51
CA ASN A 96 -8.35 16.12 -40.04
C ASN A 96 -8.41 14.59 -39.95
N LEU A 97 -9.57 13.93 -39.97
CA LEU A 97 -9.66 12.47 -39.81
C LEU A 97 -10.30 11.76 -41.02
N SER A 98 -10.92 12.49 -41.96
CA SER A 98 -11.55 11.85 -43.13
C SER A 98 -10.56 11.16 -44.07
N TYR A 99 -9.26 11.49 -44.00
CA TYR A 99 -8.23 10.78 -44.76
C TYR A 99 -8.04 9.32 -44.29
N LEU A 100 -8.35 9.03 -43.03
CA LEU A 100 -8.25 7.68 -42.47
C LEU A 100 -9.36 6.78 -43.04
N ASN A 101 -10.58 7.33 -43.14
CA ASN A 101 -11.76 6.64 -43.66
C ASN A 101 -12.92 7.62 -43.90
N GLU A 102 -13.75 7.36 -44.92
CA GLU A 102 -15.00 8.10 -45.18
C GLU A 102 -15.98 8.12 -43.99
N TYR A 103 -15.84 7.16 -43.07
CA TYR A 103 -16.56 7.10 -41.82
C TYR A 103 -16.49 8.41 -41.02
N PHE A 104 -15.33 9.06 -40.92
CA PHE A 104 -15.18 10.27 -40.11
C PHE A 104 -15.93 11.47 -40.68
N GLY A 105 -16.06 11.57 -42.01
CA GLY A 105 -16.91 12.57 -42.66
C GLY A 105 -18.40 12.36 -42.37
N ARG A 106 -18.85 11.10 -42.34
CA ARG A 106 -20.21 10.73 -41.93
C ARG A 106 -20.44 10.98 -40.44
N LEU A 107 -19.45 10.69 -39.60
CA LEU A 107 -19.49 10.96 -38.17
C LEU A 107 -19.63 12.46 -37.88
N ALA A 108 -18.83 13.30 -38.54
CA ALA A 108 -18.92 14.76 -38.41
C ALA A 108 -20.32 15.29 -38.77
N THR A 109 -20.89 14.79 -39.88
CA THR A 109 -22.25 15.15 -40.29
C THR A 109 -23.28 14.71 -39.24
N ALA A 110 -23.11 13.53 -38.65
CA ALA A 110 -24.00 13.05 -37.59
C ALA A 110 -23.86 13.84 -36.28
N MET A 111 -22.67 14.35 -35.98
CA MET A 111 -22.45 15.25 -34.83
C MET A 111 -23.19 16.58 -35.02
N GLU A 112 -23.20 17.14 -36.22
CA GLU A 112 -23.96 18.35 -36.56
C GLU A 112 -25.47 18.13 -36.40
N ILE A 113 -26.00 17.05 -36.98
CA ILE A 113 -27.42 16.66 -36.83
C ILE A 113 -27.78 16.40 -35.37
N TRP A 114 -26.87 15.81 -34.58
CA TRP A 114 -27.12 15.56 -33.16
C TRP A 114 -27.39 16.85 -32.37
N ILE A 115 -26.65 17.92 -32.66
CA ILE A 115 -26.87 19.22 -32.01
C ILE A 115 -28.20 19.83 -32.44
N GLU A 116 -28.55 19.76 -33.74
CA GLU A 116 -29.86 20.22 -34.22
C GLU A 116 -31.01 19.47 -33.51
N LEU A 117 -30.93 18.13 -33.42
CA LEU A 117 -31.94 17.32 -32.75
C LEU A 117 -31.97 17.57 -31.24
N TRP A 118 -30.82 17.82 -30.62
CA TRP A 118 -30.73 18.18 -29.20
C TRP A 118 -31.47 19.48 -28.92
N ASP A 119 -31.20 20.53 -29.71
CA ASP A 119 -31.82 21.85 -29.53
C ASP A 119 -33.34 21.77 -29.75
N ARG A 120 -33.79 21.12 -30.84
CA ARG A 120 -35.22 20.88 -31.12
C ARG A 120 -35.91 20.06 -30.02
N ALA A 121 -35.19 19.14 -29.38
CA ALA A 121 -35.71 18.40 -28.24
C ALA A 121 -35.84 19.27 -26.98
N GLN A 122 -34.88 20.17 -26.72
CA GLN A 122 -34.97 21.12 -25.61
C GLN A 122 -36.10 22.14 -25.82
N ASP A 123 -36.34 22.55 -27.07
CA ASP A 123 -37.45 23.44 -27.46
C ASP A 123 -38.82 22.74 -27.45
N GLY A 124 -38.85 21.43 -27.18
CA GLY A 124 -40.08 20.64 -27.08
C GLY A 124 -40.69 20.22 -28.43
N GLU A 125 -40.01 20.47 -29.55
CA GLU A 125 -40.44 20.03 -30.88
C GLU A 125 -40.40 18.49 -31.01
N ILE A 126 -39.46 17.84 -30.32
CA ILE A 126 -39.29 16.39 -30.32
C ILE A 126 -39.79 15.82 -28.99
N ARG A 127 -40.86 15.02 -29.05
CA ARG A 127 -41.37 14.27 -27.89
C ARG A 127 -40.88 12.84 -27.91
N PHE A 128 -40.01 12.47 -26.96
CA PHE A 128 -39.60 11.09 -26.78
C PHE A 128 -40.72 10.28 -26.12
N ARG A 129 -41.17 9.20 -26.79
CA ARG A 129 -42.02 8.18 -26.18
C ARG A 129 -41.15 6.97 -25.83
N PRO A 130 -40.92 6.66 -24.54
CA PRO A 130 -40.16 5.47 -24.18
C PRO A 130 -40.94 4.22 -24.62
N SER A 131 -40.25 3.27 -25.26
CA SER A 131 -40.83 1.99 -25.69
C SER A 131 -41.20 1.06 -24.52
N ARG A 132 -40.70 1.36 -23.32
CA ARG A 132 -41.08 0.74 -22.03
C ARG A 132 -41.11 1.82 -20.95
N GLN A 133 -42.28 2.05 -20.36
CA GLN A 133 -42.38 2.71 -19.06
C GLN A 133 -42.17 1.66 -17.98
N THR A 134 -41.06 1.74 -17.25
CA THR A 134 -40.95 1.09 -15.95
C THR A 134 -41.99 1.74 -15.04
N ARG A 135 -43.04 0.99 -14.66
CA ARG A 135 -43.93 1.38 -13.57
C ARG A 135 -43.05 1.68 -12.35
N GLN A 136 -43.23 2.84 -11.72
CA GLN A 136 -42.81 3.04 -10.34
C GLN A 136 -43.49 1.95 -9.51
N ILE A 137 -42.72 0.97 -9.04
CA ILE A 137 -43.21 -0.10 -8.17
C ILE A 137 -43.44 0.54 -6.79
N SER A 138 -44.67 0.97 -6.54
CA SER A 138 -45.14 1.23 -5.18
C SER A 138 -45.40 -0.11 -4.50
N THR A 139 -44.74 -0.31 -3.34
CA THR A 139 -44.85 -1.41 -2.36
C THR A 139 -44.15 -2.73 -2.69
N VAL A 140 -42.81 -2.73 -2.73
CA VAL A 140 -42.02 -3.97 -2.54
C VAL A 140 -42.27 -4.47 -1.11
N SER A 141 -42.53 -5.77 -0.94
CA SER A 141 -42.60 -6.40 0.37
C SER A 141 -41.28 -6.19 1.12
N PRO A 142 -41.26 -5.81 2.40
CA PRO A 142 -40.01 -5.66 3.15
C PRO A 142 -39.36 -7.02 3.49
N PHE A 143 -39.85 -8.14 2.95
CA PHE A 143 -39.40 -9.49 3.30
C PHE A 143 -39.09 -10.32 2.06
N ALA A 144 -37.95 -11.01 2.05
CA ALA A 144 -37.55 -11.94 1.00
C ALA A 144 -37.25 -13.34 1.55
N VAL A 145 -37.37 -14.35 0.69
CA VAL A 145 -36.96 -15.73 0.99
C VAL A 145 -36.04 -16.27 -0.11
N LEU A 146 -35.00 -16.99 0.28
CA LEU A 146 -34.01 -17.54 -0.64
C LEU A 146 -33.66 -19.00 -0.31
N THR A 147 -33.42 -19.79 -1.35
CA THR A 147 -32.83 -21.14 -1.24
C THR A 147 -31.77 -21.36 -2.32
N ILE A 148 -31.01 -22.46 -2.22
CA ILE A 148 -30.04 -22.90 -3.23
C ILE A 148 -30.31 -24.36 -3.57
N CYS A 149 -30.28 -24.70 -4.87
CA CYS A 149 -30.52 -26.06 -5.33
C CYS A 149 -29.65 -26.44 -6.54
N ARG A 150 -29.54 -27.75 -6.78
CA ARG A 150 -28.98 -28.35 -8.00
C ARG A 150 -29.74 -29.63 -8.31
N ASN A 151 -30.39 -29.69 -9.47
CA ASN A 151 -31.15 -30.86 -9.92
C ASN A 151 -32.15 -31.36 -8.86
N GLU A 152 -33.10 -30.50 -8.48
CA GLU A 152 -34.06 -30.76 -7.41
C GLU A 152 -35.51 -30.86 -7.91
N PRO A 153 -35.88 -31.89 -8.70
CA PRO A 153 -37.23 -32.00 -9.25
C PRO A 153 -38.26 -32.43 -8.18
N GLY A 154 -37.79 -32.94 -7.04
CA GLY A 154 -38.61 -33.42 -5.93
C GLY A 154 -38.93 -32.34 -4.89
N TYR A 155 -37.90 -31.77 -4.24
CA TYR A 155 -38.08 -30.85 -3.12
C TYR A 155 -38.43 -29.42 -3.55
N LEU A 156 -37.94 -28.95 -4.70
CA LEU A 156 -38.20 -27.57 -5.14
C LEU A 156 -39.69 -27.25 -5.34
N PRO A 157 -40.52 -28.11 -5.96
CA PRO A 157 -41.97 -27.88 -6.03
C PRO A 157 -42.64 -27.79 -4.65
N ILE A 158 -42.18 -28.58 -3.68
CA ILE A 158 -42.73 -28.58 -2.31
C ILE A 158 -42.36 -27.27 -1.60
N TRP A 159 -41.10 -26.86 -1.70
CA TRP A 159 -40.58 -25.62 -1.14
C TRP A 159 -41.33 -24.41 -1.71
N LEU A 160 -41.47 -24.32 -3.04
CA LEU A 160 -42.21 -23.25 -3.71
C LEU A 160 -43.69 -23.22 -3.31
N LYS A 161 -44.34 -24.38 -3.26
CA LYS A 161 -45.74 -24.49 -2.83
C LYS A 161 -45.94 -23.96 -1.40
N TYR A 162 -44.98 -24.15 -0.51
CA TYR A 162 -45.05 -23.64 0.85
C TYR A 162 -44.82 -22.13 0.90
N TYR A 163 -43.69 -21.64 0.37
CA TYR A 163 -43.30 -20.23 0.53
C TYR A 163 -44.14 -19.24 -0.28
N ARG A 164 -44.72 -19.65 -1.42
CA ARG A 164 -45.70 -18.84 -2.19
C ARG A 164 -46.98 -18.48 -1.44
N ARG A 165 -47.26 -19.14 -0.32
CA ARG A 165 -48.38 -18.78 0.57
C ARG A 165 -48.12 -17.45 1.30
N PHE A 166 -46.87 -17.01 1.36
CA PHE A 166 -46.41 -15.91 2.21
C PHE A 166 -45.65 -14.82 1.42
N PHE A 167 -44.94 -15.20 0.36
CA PHE A 167 -44.10 -14.31 -0.44
C PHE A 167 -44.62 -14.24 -1.88
N ALA A 168 -44.56 -13.05 -2.49
CA ALA A 168 -44.82 -12.91 -3.92
C ALA A 168 -43.66 -13.51 -4.73
N ASP A 169 -43.89 -13.90 -5.98
CA ASP A 169 -42.86 -14.52 -6.81
C ASP A 169 -41.60 -13.64 -6.96
N GLU A 170 -41.77 -12.31 -6.95
CA GLU A 170 -40.70 -11.32 -6.99
C GLU A 170 -39.84 -11.24 -5.72
N ASP A 171 -40.33 -11.74 -4.59
CA ASP A 171 -39.62 -11.79 -3.30
C ASP A 171 -38.98 -13.16 -3.02
N ILE A 172 -39.16 -14.12 -3.92
CA ILE A 172 -38.62 -15.48 -3.84
C ILE A 172 -37.40 -15.59 -4.74
N TYR A 173 -36.29 -16.09 -4.19
CA TYR A 173 -35.02 -16.25 -4.90
C TYR A 173 -34.52 -17.70 -4.83
N ILE A 174 -34.17 -18.26 -5.99
CA ILE A 174 -33.52 -19.57 -6.09
C ILE A 174 -32.13 -19.37 -6.67
N LEU A 175 -31.12 -19.75 -5.90
CA LEU A 175 -29.75 -19.87 -6.40
C LEU A 175 -29.63 -21.23 -7.07
N ASP A 176 -29.49 -21.24 -8.39
CA ASP A 176 -29.44 -22.46 -9.19
C ASP A 176 -27.98 -22.80 -9.53
N ASN A 177 -27.48 -23.86 -8.90
CA ASN A 177 -26.11 -24.35 -9.07
C ASN A 177 -26.01 -25.31 -10.26
N ASP A 178 -26.13 -24.76 -11.46
CA ASP A 178 -26.02 -25.48 -12.73
C ASP A 178 -26.96 -26.68 -12.88
N SER A 179 -28.25 -26.51 -12.54
CA SER A 179 -29.24 -27.56 -12.81
C SER A 179 -29.41 -27.77 -14.32
N ASP A 180 -29.39 -29.04 -14.73
CA ASP A 180 -29.55 -29.53 -16.10
C ASP A 180 -30.73 -30.49 -16.28
N ASP A 181 -31.43 -30.84 -15.19
CA ASP A 181 -32.61 -31.71 -15.17
C ASP A 181 -33.93 -31.01 -15.52
N GLY A 182 -33.89 -29.69 -15.73
CA GLY A 182 -35.04 -28.85 -16.03
C GLY A 182 -35.87 -28.39 -14.82
N SER A 183 -35.49 -28.75 -13.59
CA SER A 183 -36.24 -28.42 -12.35
C SER A 183 -36.39 -26.91 -12.10
N THR A 184 -35.48 -26.09 -12.64
CA THR A 184 -35.47 -24.62 -12.49
C THR A 184 -35.97 -23.86 -13.73
N LEU A 185 -36.46 -24.56 -14.77
CA LEU A 185 -36.97 -23.93 -15.99
C LEU A 185 -38.41 -23.41 -15.82
N ASN A 186 -38.74 -22.33 -16.53
CA ASN A 186 -40.08 -21.75 -16.60
C ASN A 186 -40.73 -21.38 -15.24
N LEU A 187 -39.91 -21.11 -14.23
CA LEU A 187 -40.38 -20.60 -12.94
C LEU A 187 -40.56 -19.08 -13.00
N SER A 188 -41.66 -18.58 -12.45
CA SER A 188 -41.97 -17.14 -12.37
C SER A 188 -41.22 -16.39 -11.28
N VAL A 189 -40.49 -17.10 -10.41
CA VAL A 189 -39.66 -16.53 -9.33
C VAL A 189 -38.27 -16.12 -9.83
N ASN A 190 -37.50 -15.43 -8.99
CA ASN A 190 -36.15 -15.02 -9.36
C ASN A 190 -35.17 -16.21 -9.35
N ILE A 191 -34.68 -16.61 -10.52
CA ILE A 191 -33.60 -17.61 -10.65
C ILE A 191 -32.26 -16.90 -10.84
N VAL A 192 -31.31 -17.18 -9.96
CA VAL A 192 -29.95 -16.65 -10.02
C VAL A 192 -28.99 -17.82 -10.25
N ARG A 193 -28.39 -17.89 -11.44
CA ARG A 193 -27.42 -18.92 -11.77
C ARG A 193 -26.12 -18.71 -10.98
N VAL A 194 -25.66 -19.76 -10.33
CA VAL A 194 -24.40 -19.82 -9.59
C VAL A 194 -23.62 -21.05 -10.04
N HIS A 195 -22.29 -20.99 -9.99
CA HIS A 195 -21.43 -22.07 -10.47
C HIS A 195 -20.42 -22.47 -9.40
N SER A 196 -20.25 -23.78 -9.22
CA SER A 196 -19.18 -24.37 -8.42
C SER A 196 -18.45 -25.45 -9.23
N GLU A 197 -17.12 -25.35 -9.32
CA GLU A 197 -16.27 -26.38 -9.92
C GLU A 197 -16.31 -27.71 -9.14
N LYS A 198 -16.67 -27.65 -7.85
CA LYS A 198 -16.74 -28.81 -6.95
C LYS A 198 -18.19 -29.10 -6.57
N TYR A 199 -18.56 -30.38 -6.56
CA TYR A 199 -19.89 -30.83 -6.13
C TYR A 199 -20.17 -30.55 -4.65
N PHE A 200 -19.15 -30.63 -3.78
CA PHE A 200 -19.27 -30.37 -2.35
C PHE A 200 -18.20 -29.37 -1.91
N ASP A 201 -18.54 -28.07 -1.96
CA ASP A 201 -17.72 -27.01 -1.40
C ASP A 201 -18.55 -26.16 -0.42
N HIS A 202 -18.43 -26.50 0.85
CA HIS A 202 -19.18 -25.82 1.92
C HIS A 202 -18.74 -24.36 2.12
N LEU A 203 -17.51 -23.99 1.75
CA LEU A 203 -17.04 -22.61 1.87
C LEU A 203 -17.65 -21.75 0.76
N TRP A 204 -17.64 -22.27 -0.47
CA TRP A 204 -18.34 -21.65 -1.60
C TRP A 204 -19.84 -21.50 -1.32
N LEU A 205 -20.48 -22.55 -0.81
CA LEU A 205 -21.91 -22.55 -0.51
C LEU A 205 -22.28 -21.43 0.48
N VAL A 206 -21.52 -21.33 1.57
CA VAL A 206 -21.69 -20.25 2.56
C VAL A 206 -21.42 -18.88 1.93
N GLU A 207 -20.35 -18.74 1.15
CA GLU A 207 -20.00 -17.47 0.51
C GLU A 207 -21.12 -16.98 -0.43
N VAL A 208 -21.62 -17.86 -1.29
CA VAL A 208 -22.64 -17.55 -2.29
C VAL A 208 -23.97 -17.16 -1.63
N VAL A 209 -24.42 -17.92 -0.63
CA VAL A 209 -25.64 -17.58 0.13
C VAL A 209 -25.46 -16.27 0.89
N GLN A 210 -24.34 -16.07 1.59
CA GLN A 210 -24.07 -14.83 2.32
C GLN A 210 -24.07 -13.60 1.42
N ASN A 211 -23.44 -13.72 0.24
CA ASN A 211 -23.41 -12.63 -0.73
C ASN A 211 -24.83 -12.30 -1.21
N LYS A 212 -25.66 -13.31 -1.50
CA LYS A 212 -27.05 -13.07 -1.91
C LYS A 212 -27.87 -12.42 -0.78
N VAL A 213 -27.74 -12.87 0.46
CA VAL A 213 -28.40 -12.25 1.63
C VAL A 213 -27.98 -10.79 1.77
N ARG A 214 -26.67 -10.49 1.62
CA ARG A 214 -26.14 -9.13 1.64
C ARG A 214 -26.81 -8.26 0.57
N ASP A 215 -26.93 -8.77 -0.65
CA ASP A 215 -27.50 -8.03 -1.77
C ASP A 215 -28.98 -7.74 -1.54
N LEU A 216 -29.74 -8.71 -1.02
CA LEU A 216 -31.15 -8.54 -0.70
C LEU A 216 -31.35 -7.49 0.41
N LEU A 217 -30.59 -7.54 1.51
CA LEU A 217 -30.67 -6.53 2.57
C LEU A 217 -30.32 -5.13 2.04
N LYS A 218 -29.30 -5.01 1.19
CA LYS A 218 -28.93 -3.73 0.54
C LYS A 218 -30.00 -3.21 -0.41
N SER A 219 -30.78 -4.11 -1.03
CA SER A 219 -31.85 -3.73 -1.96
C SER A 219 -33.11 -3.21 -1.27
N GLY A 220 -33.16 -3.19 0.07
CA GLY A 220 -34.25 -2.60 0.85
C GLY A 220 -35.13 -3.63 1.57
N TYR A 221 -34.87 -4.93 1.43
CA TYR A 221 -35.55 -5.93 2.27
C TYR A 221 -35.12 -5.77 3.72
N ARG A 222 -36.09 -5.62 4.62
CA ARG A 222 -35.88 -5.53 6.07
C ARG A 222 -35.49 -6.87 6.68
N TYR A 223 -36.09 -7.97 6.21
CA TYR A 223 -35.73 -9.32 6.65
C TYR A 223 -35.56 -10.26 5.46
N VAL A 224 -34.55 -11.13 5.54
CA VAL A 224 -34.29 -12.20 4.58
C VAL A 224 -34.29 -13.53 5.31
N LEU A 225 -35.10 -14.47 4.81
CA LEU A 225 -35.12 -15.86 5.25
C LEU A 225 -34.30 -16.71 4.27
N PHE A 226 -33.24 -17.34 4.74
CA PHE A 226 -32.54 -18.40 4.01
C PHE A 226 -32.89 -19.75 4.63
N CYS A 227 -33.23 -20.74 3.81
CA CYS A 227 -33.31 -22.14 4.24
C CYS A 227 -32.89 -23.06 3.08
N GLU A 228 -32.34 -24.22 3.44
CA GLU A 228 -31.98 -25.23 2.44
C GLU A 228 -33.24 -25.82 1.79
N ILE A 229 -33.10 -26.42 0.61
CA ILE A 229 -34.24 -26.82 -0.24
C ILE A 229 -35.12 -27.89 0.40
N ASP A 230 -34.53 -28.69 1.29
CA ASP A 230 -35.14 -29.77 2.07
C ASP A 230 -35.70 -29.29 3.42
N GLU A 231 -35.65 -27.99 3.71
CA GLU A 231 -36.12 -27.40 4.97
C GLU A 231 -37.38 -26.55 4.81
N ILE A 232 -38.29 -26.66 5.79
CA ILE A 232 -39.48 -25.79 5.90
C ILE A 232 -39.51 -25.13 7.28
N VAL A 233 -39.58 -23.80 7.30
CA VAL A 233 -39.70 -23.02 8.55
C VAL A 233 -41.16 -22.68 8.79
N VAL A 234 -41.70 -23.12 9.93
CA VAL A 234 -43.09 -22.89 10.35
C VAL A 234 -43.11 -22.18 11.70
N PRO A 235 -43.78 -21.02 11.84
CA PRO A 235 -44.01 -20.42 13.16
C PRO A 235 -45.09 -21.19 13.90
N ASP A 236 -45.11 -21.11 15.24
CA ASP A 236 -46.14 -21.72 16.07
C ASP A 236 -47.55 -21.28 15.61
N PRO A 237 -48.37 -22.16 15.01
CA PRO A 237 -49.65 -21.78 14.42
C PRO A 237 -50.65 -21.25 15.44
N ALA A 238 -50.52 -21.63 16.71
CA ALA A 238 -51.38 -21.14 17.78
C ALA A 238 -51.08 -19.67 18.13
N LYS A 239 -49.83 -19.22 17.92
CA LYS A 239 -49.38 -17.85 18.20
C LYS A 239 -49.38 -16.95 16.96
N HIS A 240 -49.21 -17.54 15.78
CA HIS A 240 -49.10 -16.85 14.50
C HIS A 240 -50.04 -17.48 13.47
N PRO A 241 -51.36 -17.27 13.60
CA PRO A 241 -52.37 -17.92 12.75
C PRO A 241 -52.27 -17.53 11.26
N LEU A 242 -51.61 -16.41 10.96
CA LEU A 242 -51.36 -15.93 9.59
C LEU A 242 -49.98 -16.35 9.04
N GLY A 243 -49.25 -17.21 9.75
CA GLY A 243 -48.01 -17.83 9.29
C GLY A 243 -46.78 -16.91 9.31
N LEU A 244 -45.83 -17.13 8.39
CA LEU A 244 -44.49 -16.54 8.46
C LEU A 244 -44.48 -15.01 8.46
N ILE A 245 -45.33 -14.37 7.65
CA ILE A 245 -45.36 -12.90 7.57
C ILE A 245 -45.83 -12.26 8.88
N ASP A 246 -46.79 -12.87 9.57
CA ASP A 246 -47.26 -12.38 10.86
C ASP A 246 -46.22 -12.57 11.97
N TYR A 247 -45.45 -13.65 11.91
CA TYR A 247 -44.26 -13.79 12.76
C TYR A 247 -43.23 -12.68 12.48
N ILE A 248 -42.81 -12.52 11.21
CA ILE A 248 -41.76 -11.57 10.81
C ILE A 248 -42.15 -10.12 11.13
N LYS A 249 -43.45 -9.77 11.03
CA LYS A 249 -43.94 -8.42 11.39
C LYS A 249 -43.87 -8.11 12.89
N ARG A 250 -43.85 -9.12 13.75
CA ARG A 250 -43.91 -8.96 15.23
C ARG A 250 -42.56 -9.12 15.91
N ILE A 251 -41.54 -9.63 15.21
CA ILE A 251 -40.19 -9.75 15.76
C ILE A 251 -39.46 -8.41 15.70
N ASP A 252 -38.63 -8.16 16.71
CA ASP A 252 -37.66 -7.07 16.74
C ASP A 252 -36.22 -7.60 16.93
N LEU A 253 -36.03 -8.87 16.62
CA LEU A 253 -34.72 -9.52 16.72
C LEU A 253 -33.96 -9.38 15.40
N PRO A 254 -32.65 -9.06 15.44
CA PRO A 254 -31.86 -8.93 14.23
C PRO A 254 -31.54 -10.28 13.57
N VAL A 255 -31.57 -11.36 14.36
CA VAL A 255 -31.26 -12.74 13.94
C VAL A 255 -32.17 -13.68 14.72
N VAL A 256 -32.84 -14.59 14.02
CA VAL A 256 -33.69 -15.62 14.63
C VAL A 256 -33.13 -17.00 14.31
N ARG A 257 -32.89 -17.77 15.38
CA ARG A 257 -32.52 -19.18 15.29
C ARG A 257 -33.77 -20.05 15.38
N VAL A 258 -33.93 -20.96 14.42
CA VAL A 258 -35.06 -21.90 14.40
C VAL A 258 -34.77 -23.09 15.32
N THR A 259 -35.84 -23.67 15.86
CA THR A 259 -35.79 -24.95 16.59
C THR A 259 -36.13 -26.07 15.61
N ALA A 260 -35.17 -26.95 15.35
CA ALA A 260 -35.32 -27.95 14.30
C ALA A 260 -35.87 -29.30 14.80
N TYR A 261 -36.76 -29.87 13.99
CA TYR A 261 -37.36 -31.19 14.16
C TYR A 261 -37.19 -31.97 12.86
N ASP A 262 -36.69 -33.19 12.98
CA ASP A 262 -36.43 -34.10 11.88
C ASP A 262 -37.62 -35.03 11.69
N ILE A 263 -38.19 -35.09 10.48
CA ILE A 263 -39.33 -35.96 10.17
C ILE A 263 -38.80 -37.38 9.95
N ARG A 264 -39.27 -38.33 10.76
CA ARG A 264 -38.77 -39.71 10.73
C ARG A 264 -39.75 -40.63 10.04
N HIS A 265 -39.23 -41.47 9.16
CA HIS A 265 -39.99 -42.56 8.54
C HIS A 265 -39.94 -43.79 9.44
N ASN A 266 -41.10 -44.23 9.94
CA ASN A 266 -41.23 -45.55 10.54
C ASN A 266 -41.44 -46.59 9.44
N VAL A 267 -40.36 -47.26 9.04
CA VAL A 267 -40.36 -48.23 7.93
C VAL A 267 -41.29 -49.43 8.15
N THR A 268 -41.73 -49.68 9.39
CA THR A 268 -42.62 -50.80 9.74
C THR A 268 -44.10 -50.40 9.66
N SER A 269 -44.45 -49.14 9.90
CA SER A 269 -45.85 -48.69 9.99
C SER A 269 -46.26 -47.65 8.95
N GLU A 270 -45.32 -47.02 8.26
CA GLU A 270 -45.58 -46.00 7.26
C GLU A 270 -45.08 -46.45 5.87
N PRO A 271 -45.86 -46.23 4.80
CA PRO A 271 -45.45 -46.58 3.44
C PRO A 271 -44.31 -45.66 2.93
N GLN A 272 -43.68 -46.08 1.83
CA GLN A 272 -42.67 -45.28 1.12
C GLN A 272 -43.22 -43.88 0.77
N LEU A 273 -42.38 -42.86 0.90
CA LEU A 273 -42.79 -41.46 0.73
C LEU A 273 -43.13 -41.18 -0.73
N LYS A 274 -44.30 -40.58 -0.96
CA LYS A 274 -44.70 -40.02 -2.25
C LYS A 274 -44.62 -38.51 -2.21
N LEU A 275 -43.69 -37.92 -2.96
CA LEU A 275 -43.41 -36.47 -2.94
C LEU A 275 -44.52 -35.61 -3.58
N ASN A 276 -45.40 -36.21 -4.38
CA ASN A 276 -46.56 -35.54 -4.96
C ASN A 276 -47.77 -35.44 -3.98
N GLU A 277 -47.69 -36.09 -2.82
CA GLU A 277 -48.71 -36.06 -1.77
C GLU A 277 -48.19 -35.28 -0.53
N SER A 278 -49.09 -34.92 0.40
CA SER A 278 -48.71 -34.17 1.60
C SER A 278 -47.81 -34.99 2.54
N ILE A 279 -46.56 -34.56 2.77
CA ILE A 279 -45.58 -35.25 3.62
C ILE A 279 -46.13 -35.49 5.04
N LEU A 280 -46.71 -34.47 5.68
CA LEU A 280 -47.24 -34.57 7.05
C LEU A 280 -48.50 -35.46 7.17
N LYS A 281 -49.12 -35.88 6.06
CA LYS A 281 -50.18 -36.91 6.09
C LYS A 281 -49.61 -38.33 6.03
N GLN A 282 -48.38 -38.46 5.50
CA GLN A 282 -47.68 -39.73 5.31
C GLN A 282 -46.66 -40.01 6.43
N ARG A 283 -46.21 -38.98 7.15
CA ARG A 283 -45.23 -39.06 8.23
C ARG A 283 -45.83 -38.49 9.51
N ARG A 284 -45.97 -39.34 10.52
CA ARG A 284 -46.56 -39.02 11.83
C ARG A 284 -45.51 -38.83 12.93
N TYR A 285 -44.26 -39.21 12.66
CA TYR A 285 -43.18 -39.13 13.63
C TYR A 285 -42.19 -38.03 13.25
N TRP A 286 -41.77 -37.28 14.28
CA TRP A 286 -40.71 -36.30 14.20
C TRP A 286 -39.88 -36.34 15.49
N MET A 287 -38.63 -35.91 15.41
CA MET A 287 -37.73 -35.91 16.54
C MET A 287 -36.99 -34.57 16.62
N ARG A 288 -36.96 -33.98 17.81
CA ARG A 288 -36.18 -32.77 18.08
C ARG A 288 -34.69 -33.06 17.83
N ASN A 289 -34.03 -32.23 17.01
CA ASN A 289 -32.60 -32.36 16.75
C ASN A 289 -31.87 -31.01 16.87
N GLN A 290 -31.15 -30.81 17.98
CA GLN A 290 -30.44 -29.57 18.27
C GLN A 290 -29.34 -29.24 17.26
N HIS A 291 -28.76 -30.26 16.60
CA HIS A 291 -27.74 -30.04 15.58
C HIS A 291 -28.28 -29.28 14.37
N TYR A 292 -29.59 -29.30 14.10
CA TYR A 292 -30.21 -28.59 12.98
C TYR A 292 -30.78 -27.21 13.37
N ASP A 293 -30.54 -26.72 14.59
CA ASP A 293 -30.94 -25.36 14.95
C ASP A 293 -30.08 -24.35 14.20
N LYS A 294 -30.65 -23.69 13.19
CA LYS A 294 -29.93 -22.76 12.32
C LYS A 294 -30.43 -21.31 12.46
N PRO A 295 -29.55 -20.30 12.42
CA PRO A 295 -29.95 -18.90 12.27
C PRO A 295 -30.35 -18.66 10.80
N LEU A 296 -31.66 -18.68 10.52
CA LEU A 296 -32.20 -18.68 9.15
C LEU A 296 -32.86 -17.36 8.74
N LEU A 297 -33.38 -16.58 9.69
CA LEU A 297 -34.03 -15.30 9.44
C LEU A 297 -33.20 -14.16 10.00
N THR A 298 -32.91 -13.14 9.18
CA THR A 298 -32.02 -12.04 9.57
C THR A 298 -32.41 -10.69 8.96
N SER A 299 -32.17 -9.61 9.71
CA SER A 299 -32.24 -8.21 9.22
C SER A 299 -30.86 -7.57 9.05
N LYS A 300 -29.79 -8.31 9.35
CA LYS A 300 -28.40 -7.88 9.13
C LYS A 300 -27.60 -8.98 8.45
N LEU A 301 -26.43 -8.63 7.92
CA LEU A 301 -25.55 -9.64 7.34
C LEU A 301 -25.09 -10.63 8.42
N LEU A 302 -25.20 -11.92 8.13
CA LEU A 302 -24.70 -13.00 8.96
C LEU A 302 -23.39 -13.56 8.41
N HIS A 303 -22.49 -13.94 9.32
CA HIS A 303 -21.28 -14.69 8.99
C HIS A 303 -21.47 -16.14 9.44
N TRP A 304 -22.10 -16.96 8.59
CA TRP A 304 -22.32 -18.38 8.82
C TRP A 304 -21.00 -19.16 8.79
N THR A 305 -20.94 -20.24 9.57
CA THR A 305 -19.93 -21.29 9.43
C THR A 305 -20.39 -22.36 8.42
N PRO A 306 -19.49 -23.21 7.89
CA PRO A 306 -19.87 -24.37 7.08
C PRO A 306 -21.04 -25.16 7.70
N GLY A 307 -22.05 -25.48 6.87
CA GLY A 307 -23.29 -26.17 7.28
C GLY A 307 -24.40 -25.26 7.84
N PHE A 308 -24.18 -23.95 7.91
CA PHE A 308 -25.16 -22.95 8.36
C PHE A 308 -25.65 -23.09 9.82
N HIS A 309 -25.13 -24.05 10.59
CA HIS A 309 -25.53 -24.31 11.98
C HIS A 309 -25.14 -23.19 12.95
N ASN A 310 -24.11 -22.41 12.65
CA ASN A 310 -23.64 -21.32 13.52
C ASN A 310 -23.36 -20.06 12.71
N CYS A 311 -23.42 -18.91 13.38
CA CYS A 311 -22.96 -17.63 12.88
C CYS A 311 -22.09 -16.94 13.94
N ARG A 312 -21.25 -15.98 13.53
CA ARG A 312 -20.41 -15.20 14.47
C ARG A 312 -21.22 -14.24 15.33
N GLU A 313 -22.36 -13.81 14.82
CA GLU A 313 -23.28 -12.92 15.52
C GLU A 313 -24.03 -13.67 16.64
N PRO A 314 -24.27 -13.04 17.81
CA PRO A 314 -25.14 -13.62 18.81
C PRO A 314 -26.58 -13.67 18.26
N ALA A 315 -27.11 -14.88 18.11
CA ALA A 315 -28.52 -15.13 17.81
C ALA A 315 -29.28 -15.32 19.13
N ALA A 316 -30.44 -14.69 19.27
CA ALA A 316 -31.29 -14.93 20.44
C ALA A 316 -31.94 -16.32 20.33
N ASN A 317 -31.78 -17.15 21.36
CA ASN A 317 -32.51 -18.40 21.50
C ASN A 317 -33.91 -18.12 22.09
N ILE A 318 -34.91 -18.90 21.67
CA ILE A 318 -36.17 -19.03 22.40
C ILE A 318 -35.84 -19.56 23.82
N PRO A 319 -36.48 -19.08 24.90
CA PRO A 319 -36.00 -19.31 26.27
C PRO A 319 -35.94 -20.80 26.61
N GLY A 320 -34.74 -21.28 26.97
CA GLY A 320 -34.51 -22.64 27.45
C GLY A 320 -33.04 -23.06 27.37
N THR A 321 -32.39 -23.04 28.54
CA THR A 321 -31.16 -23.74 28.96
C THR A 321 -29.77 -23.27 28.47
N THR A 322 -28.82 -23.38 29.41
CA THR A 322 -27.51 -22.71 29.52
C THR A 322 -26.32 -23.64 29.32
N GLY A 323 -25.27 -23.12 28.64
CA GLY A 323 -23.82 -23.46 28.76
C GLY A 323 -23.29 -24.75 28.08
N PRO A 324 -21.95 -24.97 27.96
CA PRO A 324 -20.78 -24.11 28.15
C PRO A 324 -19.86 -24.00 26.88
N GLY A 325 -18.81 -23.17 26.96
CA GLY A 325 -18.02 -22.63 25.83
C GLY A 325 -17.01 -23.53 25.09
N ILE A 326 -16.43 -22.97 24.02
CA ILE A 326 -15.53 -23.64 23.06
C ILE A 326 -14.04 -23.40 23.41
N PRO A 327 -13.16 -24.42 23.38
CA PRO A 327 -11.74 -24.32 23.72
C PRO A 327 -10.83 -23.56 22.73
N LYS A 328 -9.71 -23.09 23.30
CA LYS A 328 -8.66 -22.18 22.82
C LYS A 328 -7.74 -22.70 21.68
N ALA A 329 -8.14 -23.70 20.89
CA ALA A 329 -7.19 -24.47 20.04
C ALA A 329 -7.27 -24.26 18.52
N ILE A 330 -8.06 -23.31 17.99
CA ILE A 330 -8.20 -23.09 16.54
C ILE A 330 -7.82 -21.65 16.15
N ARG A 331 -6.65 -21.19 16.60
CA ARG A 331 -6.02 -19.94 16.13
C ARG A 331 -4.67 -20.15 15.43
N SER A 332 -4.13 -21.36 15.41
CA SER A 332 -2.71 -21.59 15.11
C SER A 332 -2.39 -22.15 13.71
N ALA A 333 -3.32 -22.17 12.76
CA ALA A 333 -3.14 -22.90 11.49
C ALA A 333 -3.14 -22.07 10.19
N LEU A 334 -3.15 -20.73 10.25
CA LEU A 334 -3.29 -19.89 9.04
C LEU A 334 -2.13 -18.91 8.75
N SER A 335 -1.00 -18.98 9.46
CA SER A 335 0.12 -18.02 9.27
C SER A 335 1.29 -18.53 8.41
N LYS A 336 1.14 -19.63 7.65
CA LYS A 336 2.29 -20.35 7.05
C LYS A 336 2.44 -20.33 5.52
N LYS A 337 1.77 -19.45 4.76
CA LYS A 337 1.79 -19.54 3.28
C LYS A 337 2.20 -18.30 2.47
N TYR A 338 2.86 -17.31 3.05
CA TYR A 338 3.46 -16.22 2.26
C TYR A 338 4.88 -15.93 2.74
N GLY A 339 5.85 -16.65 2.16
CA GLY A 339 7.27 -16.41 2.32
C GLY A 339 7.73 -15.29 1.39
N GLY A 340 8.44 -14.32 1.98
CA GLY A 340 8.86 -13.08 1.34
C GLY A 340 9.91 -13.27 0.25
N VAL A 341 9.82 -12.41 -0.77
CA VAL A 341 10.88 -12.15 -1.72
C VAL A 341 11.98 -11.37 -1.01
N ASN A 342 13.18 -11.94 -0.99
CA ASN A 342 14.37 -11.37 -0.39
C ASN A 342 15.01 -10.42 -1.41
N THR A 343 14.82 -9.10 -1.28
CA THR A 343 15.59 -8.11 -2.04
C THR A 343 16.72 -7.58 -1.17
N SER A 344 17.95 -7.92 -1.52
CA SER A 344 19.17 -7.42 -0.88
C SER A 344 19.37 -5.92 -1.20
N ALA A 345 18.67 -5.06 -0.48
CA ALA A 345 18.96 -3.62 -0.47
C ALA A 345 19.78 -3.29 0.80
N THR A 346 20.96 -2.69 0.62
CA THR A 346 21.75 -2.15 1.73
C THR A 346 21.19 -0.81 2.17
N GLU A 347 20.20 -0.86 3.08
CA GLU A 347 19.64 0.31 3.74
C GLU A 347 20.70 1.01 4.61
N SER A 348 20.85 2.32 4.44
CA SER A 348 21.67 3.17 5.29
C SER A 348 20.90 4.43 5.66
N TYR A 349 20.89 4.80 6.93
CA TYR A 349 20.13 5.94 7.44
C TYR A 349 21.07 7.13 7.64
N GLY A 350 20.64 8.34 7.29
CA GLY A 350 21.38 9.59 7.55
C GLY A 350 20.47 10.56 8.28
N ALA A 351 20.93 11.11 9.40
CA ALA A 351 20.19 12.09 10.19
C ALA A 351 20.99 13.39 10.31
N ALA A 352 20.42 14.50 9.86
CA ALA A 352 20.92 15.84 10.16
C ALA A 352 20.14 16.39 11.35
N LYS A 353 20.84 16.92 12.36
CA LYS A 353 20.24 17.44 13.59
C LYS A 353 20.60 18.89 13.79
N ASP A 354 19.58 19.73 13.96
CA ASP A 354 19.71 21.12 14.37
C ASP A 354 18.97 21.32 15.70
N GLY A 355 19.61 21.97 16.68
CA GLY A 355 19.12 22.09 18.07
C GLY A 355 20.01 21.40 19.11
N ASP A 356 19.44 21.09 20.29
CA ASP A 356 20.19 20.54 21.45
C ASP A 356 20.98 19.28 21.07
N PRO A 357 22.32 19.32 20.98
CA PRO A 357 23.15 18.19 20.57
C PRO A 357 23.02 16.98 21.51
N ASP A 358 22.57 17.18 22.75
CA ASP A 358 22.45 16.15 23.79
C ASP A 358 21.14 15.36 23.73
N LYS A 359 20.12 15.84 23.00
CA LYS A 359 18.87 15.08 22.76
C LYS A 359 19.18 13.72 22.12
N PHE A 360 19.05 12.65 22.89
CA PHE A 360 19.43 11.30 22.50
C PHE A 360 18.43 10.70 21.50
N LEU A 361 18.83 10.52 20.24
CA LEU A 361 18.06 9.77 19.25
C LEU A 361 18.25 8.28 19.52
N ARG A 362 17.18 7.58 19.89
CA ARG A 362 17.17 6.11 20.04
C ARG A 362 17.07 5.47 18.65
N ILE A 363 18.21 5.29 18.00
CA ILE A 363 18.28 4.59 16.72
C ILE A 363 18.42 3.09 16.99
N PRO A 364 17.61 2.21 16.35
CA PRO A 364 17.74 0.78 16.54
C PRO A 364 19.14 0.28 16.18
N GLN A 365 19.68 -0.65 16.96
CA GLN A 365 21.04 -1.17 16.77
C GLN A 365 21.26 -1.84 15.39
N TRP A 366 20.18 -2.29 14.75
CA TRP A 366 20.21 -2.91 13.42
C TRP A 366 20.38 -1.90 12.27
N ALA A 367 20.27 -0.60 12.53
CA ALA A 367 20.33 0.45 11.51
C ALA A 367 21.72 1.11 11.45
N ASP A 368 22.27 1.17 10.23
CA ASP A 368 23.42 2.04 9.92
C ASP A 368 22.95 3.47 10.05
N TYR A 369 23.66 4.29 10.81
CA TYR A 369 23.37 5.71 10.83
C TYR A 369 24.61 6.57 10.83
N GLU A 370 24.49 7.73 10.20
CA GLU A 370 25.42 8.84 10.34
C GLU A 370 24.64 10.07 10.84
N LEU A 371 25.16 10.71 11.89
CA LEU A 371 24.58 11.92 12.48
C LEU A 371 25.49 13.10 12.21
N TYR A 372 24.93 14.13 11.59
CA TYR A 372 25.60 15.39 11.28
C TYR A 372 24.94 16.54 12.05
N ASN A 373 25.76 17.37 12.68
CA ASN A 373 25.31 18.61 13.34
C ASN A 373 25.79 19.85 12.58
N ARG A 374 25.46 21.04 13.09
CA ARG A 374 25.82 22.31 12.44
C ARG A 374 27.34 22.52 12.26
N ARG A 375 28.17 22.03 13.18
CA ARG A 375 29.64 22.12 13.04
C ARG A 375 30.14 21.28 11.87
N ASP A 376 29.55 20.10 11.66
CA ASP A 376 29.90 19.23 10.54
C ASP A 376 29.52 19.86 9.19
N ILE A 377 28.38 20.56 9.14
CA ILE A 377 27.93 21.32 7.96
C ILE A 377 28.92 22.46 7.65
N GLU A 378 29.28 23.26 8.65
CA GLU A 378 30.24 24.37 8.49
C GLU A 378 31.61 23.85 8.06
N ALA A 379 32.08 22.73 8.63
CA ALA A 379 33.35 22.11 8.25
C ALA A 379 33.33 21.57 6.81
N SER A 380 32.17 21.10 6.33
CA SER A 380 32.04 20.53 4.98
C SER A 380 31.86 21.59 3.89
N LEU A 381 31.08 22.64 4.16
CA LEU A 381 30.74 23.67 3.18
C LEU A 381 31.65 24.90 3.24
N GLY A 382 32.31 25.13 4.38
CA GLY A 382 33.01 26.37 4.68
C GLY A 382 32.08 27.48 5.18
N LYS A 383 32.66 28.47 5.85
CA LYS A 383 31.93 29.59 6.48
C LYS A 383 31.10 30.40 5.49
N ASP A 384 31.61 30.54 4.27
CA ASP A 384 31.07 31.45 3.26
C ASP A 384 29.87 30.84 2.52
N LYS A 385 29.71 29.51 2.58
CA LYS A 385 28.68 28.76 1.84
C LYS A 385 27.69 28.03 2.74
N GLN A 386 28.01 27.78 4.02
CA GLN A 386 27.11 27.02 4.91
C GLN A 386 25.70 27.60 5.06
N TRP A 387 25.52 28.89 4.76
CA TRP A 387 24.23 29.57 4.85
C TRP A 387 23.17 29.04 3.87
N ILE A 388 23.56 28.29 2.83
CA ILE A 388 22.60 27.63 1.92
C ILE A 388 21.93 26.40 2.55
N ILE A 389 22.37 25.97 3.73
CA ILE A 389 21.67 24.98 4.53
C ILE A 389 20.95 25.71 5.64
N SER A 390 19.63 25.68 5.57
CA SER A 390 18.74 26.36 6.51
C SER A 390 18.87 25.81 7.93
N SER A 391 18.42 26.58 8.92
CA SER A 391 18.44 26.23 10.33
C SER A 391 17.07 26.39 10.99
N GLN A 392 16.79 25.53 11.97
CA GLN A 392 15.54 25.46 12.73
C GLN A 392 14.28 25.23 11.89
N ASP A 393 14.43 24.54 10.76
CA ASP A 393 13.35 24.13 9.85
C ASP A 393 13.61 22.74 9.24
N ALA A 394 12.68 22.26 8.41
CA ALA A 394 12.79 20.95 7.75
C ALA A 394 13.91 20.92 6.68
N SER A 395 14.22 22.07 6.09
CA SER A 395 15.25 22.27 5.07
C SER A 395 16.68 21.92 5.49
N ILE A 396 16.93 21.68 6.79
CA ILE A 396 18.18 21.04 7.25
C ILE A 396 18.45 19.70 6.52
N ARG A 397 17.39 19.02 6.03
CA ARG A 397 17.45 17.79 5.23
C ARG A 397 18.24 17.94 3.93
N ASN A 398 18.32 19.15 3.37
CA ASN A 398 19.13 19.42 2.18
C ASN A 398 20.58 18.94 2.37
N PHE A 399 21.15 19.05 3.57
CA PHE A 399 22.49 18.53 3.82
C PHE A 399 22.53 17.00 3.72
N GLY A 400 21.53 16.31 4.28
CA GLY A 400 21.35 14.86 4.11
C GLY A 400 21.22 14.44 2.64
N PHE A 401 20.53 15.25 1.83
CA PHE A 401 20.42 15.05 0.40
C PHE A 401 21.78 15.23 -0.29
N LEU A 402 22.58 16.21 0.11
CA LEU A 402 23.89 16.46 -0.47
C LEU A 402 24.87 15.30 -0.22
N ILE A 403 24.94 14.81 1.01
CA ILE A 403 25.94 13.80 1.44
C ILE A 403 25.64 12.38 0.96
N SER A 404 24.35 12.04 0.76
CA SER A 404 23.95 10.66 0.49
C SER A 404 24.38 10.24 -0.92
N ASN A 405 25.11 9.13 -1.03
CA ASN A 405 25.47 8.52 -2.32
C ASN A 405 24.48 7.43 -2.77
N LYS A 406 23.36 7.27 -2.06
CA LYS A 406 22.38 6.22 -2.34
C LYS A 406 21.50 6.58 -3.53
N THR A 407 21.09 5.56 -4.29
CA THR A 407 20.25 5.72 -5.48
C THR A 407 18.91 6.35 -5.14
N PHE A 408 18.29 5.91 -4.05
CA PHE A 408 17.02 6.43 -3.55
C PHE A 408 17.25 7.09 -2.19
N ILE A 409 16.64 8.26 -2.02
CA ILE A 409 16.65 9.01 -0.77
C ILE A 409 15.20 9.08 -0.30
N TYR A 410 14.93 8.56 0.90
CA TYR A 410 13.64 8.66 1.57
C TYR A 410 13.81 9.57 2.78
N THR A 411 12.86 10.49 2.97
CA THR A 411 12.86 11.41 4.10
C THR A 411 11.56 11.30 4.87
N ILE A 412 11.68 11.37 6.20
CA ILE A 412 10.58 11.20 7.15
C ILE A 412 10.78 12.14 8.35
N ASP A 413 9.68 12.67 8.90
CA ASP A 413 9.70 13.45 10.15
C ASP A 413 9.83 12.56 11.39
N ASP A 414 10.33 13.14 12.49
CA ASP A 414 10.59 12.40 13.73
C ASP A 414 9.31 12.01 14.48
N ASP A 415 8.17 12.59 14.10
CA ASP A 415 6.84 12.34 14.65
C ASP A 415 5.92 11.51 13.72
N CYS A 416 6.51 10.91 12.68
CA CYS A 416 5.83 10.08 11.71
C CYS A 416 6.07 8.58 11.99
N LEU A 417 4.97 7.84 12.15
CA LEU A 417 4.99 6.40 12.46
C LEU A 417 4.45 5.57 11.28
N PRO A 418 4.71 4.25 11.22
CA PRO A 418 4.04 3.38 10.26
C PRO A 418 2.51 3.46 10.38
N ALA A 419 1.82 3.69 9.25
CA ALA A 419 0.37 3.58 9.19
C ALA A 419 -0.09 2.12 9.38
N GLN A 420 -1.37 1.92 9.67
CA GLN A 420 -1.97 0.58 9.80
C GLN A 420 -3.02 0.35 8.71
N ASP A 421 -3.08 -0.87 8.18
CA ASP A 421 -4.14 -1.29 7.26
C ASP A 421 -5.45 -1.62 8.00
N ALA A 422 -6.51 -1.98 7.26
CA ALA A 422 -7.80 -2.33 7.84
C ALA A 422 -7.77 -3.57 8.77
N ASN A 423 -6.71 -4.38 8.69
CA ASN A 423 -6.49 -5.55 9.54
C ASN A 423 -5.57 -5.25 10.74
N GLY A 424 -5.11 -4.00 10.88
CA GLY A 424 -4.18 -3.57 11.93
C GLY A 424 -2.70 -3.87 11.64
N ASN A 425 -2.35 -4.34 10.43
CA ASN A 425 -0.95 -4.59 10.07
C ASN A 425 -0.23 -3.28 9.75
N HIS A 426 1.02 -3.17 10.16
CA HIS A 426 1.85 -2.01 9.84
C HIS A 426 2.18 -1.97 8.34
N ILE A 427 1.97 -0.80 7.73
CA ILE A 427 2.31 -0.52 6.33
C ILE A 427 3.80 -0.17 6.25
N ASN A 428 4.53 -0.87 5.40
CA ASN A 428 5.92 -0.55 5.10
C ASN A 428 5.99 0.57 4.05
N ALA A 429 6.04 1.83 4.51
CA ALA A 429 6.13 3.00 3.64
C ALA A 429 7.38 2.98 2.75
N LEU A 430 8.54 2.58 3.29
CA LEU A 430 9.80 2.50 2.55
C LEU A 430 9.71 1.54 1.35
N GLN A 431 9.18 0.33 1.58
CA GLN A 431 8.98 -0.65 0.51
C GLN A 431 8.04 -0.09 -0.59
N ARG A 432 6.95 0.58 -0.19
CA ARG A 432 6.00 1.18 -1.15
C ARG A 432 6.64 2.33 -1.92
N HIS A 433 7.48 3.15 -1.29
CA HIS A 433 8.26 4.18 -1.98
C HIS A 433 9.20 3.58 -3.01
N ILE A 434 9.93 2.51 -2.65
CA ILE A 434 10.81 1.80 -3.58
C ILE A 434 10.02 1.26 -4.77
N GLN A 435 8.89 0.59 -4.53
CA GLN A 435 8.02 0.08 -5.60
C GLN A 435 7.60 1.18 -6.59
N ASN A 436 7.21 2.34 -6.07
CA ASN A 436 6.88 3.49 -6.92
C ASN A 436 8.09 4.00 -7.73
N LEU A 437 9.29 4.05 -7.13
CA LEU A 437 10.51 4.57 -7.78
C LEU A 437 11.12 3.61 -8.81
N VAL A 438 10.90 2.29 -8.67
CA VAL A 438 11.40 1.28 -9.63
C VAL A 438 10.41 0.97 -10.75
N THR A 439 9.21 1.53 -10.70
CA THR A 439 8.18 1.39 -11.75
C THR A 439 7.98 2.71 -12.48
N ASN A 440 7.57 2.66 -13.75
CA ASN A 440 7.39 3.86 -14.56
C ASN A 440 6.11 4.63 -14.19
N SER A 441 6.07 5.89 -14.59
CA SER A 441 4.92 6.80 -14.47
C SER A 441 4.26 7.04 -15.83
N THR A 442 3.00 7.46 -15.82
CA THR A 442 2.17 7.72 -17.02
C THR A 442 1.66 9.17 -17.08
N PRO A 443 2.55 10.19 -17.19
CA PRO A 443 2.14 11.58 -16.99
C PRO A 443 1.42 12.22 -18.20
N TYR A 444 1.50 11.60 -19.38
CA TYR A 444 1.01 12.17 -20.64
C TYR A 444 -0.41 11.73 -21.02
N PHE A 445 -0.91 10.67 -20.39
CA PHE A 445 -2.26 10.18 -20.61
C PHE A 445 -2.78 9.54 -19.32
N PHE A 446 -4.00 9.87 -18.92
CA PHE A 446 -4.52 9.41 -17.63
C PHE A 446 -5.13 8.00 -17.76
N ASN A 447 -4.55 7.02 -17.05
CA ASN A 447 -5.12 5.67 -16.96
C ASN A 447 -6.27 5.69 -15.94
N THR A 448 -7.51 5.40 -16.36
CA THR A 448 -8.71 5.63 -15.53
C THR A 448 -8.91 4.63 -14.38
N LEU A 449 -8.20 3.51 -14.38
CA LEU A 449 -8.34 2.45 -13.37
C LEU A 449 -7.42 2.68 -12.16
N TYR A 450 -6.19 2.15 -12.20
CA TYR A 450 -5.14 2.36 -11.21
C TYR A 450 -3.78 2.52 -11.92
N ASP A 451 -2.71 2.73 -11.16
CA ASP A 451 -1.35 2.68 -11.70
C ASP A 451 -1.10 1.33 -12.42
N PRO A 452 -0.88 1.34 -13.75
CA PRO A 452 -0.80 0.12 -14.55
C PRO A 452 0.46 -0.72 -14.26
N TYR A 453 1.43 -0.19 -13.49
CA TYR A 453 2.63 -0.94 -13.09
C TYR A 453 2.51 -1.61 -11.73
N ARG A 454 1.34 -1.54 -11.09
CA ARG A 454 1.05 -2.27 -9.85
C ARG A 454 0.46 -3.65 -10.16
N GLU A 455 0.78 -4.61 -9.29
CA GLU A 455 0.17 -5.94 -9.34
C GLU A 455 -1.37 -5.84 -9.29
N GLY A 456 -2.04 -6.56 -10.19
CA GLY A 456 -3.50 -6.54 -10.29
C GLY A 456 -4.10 -5.37 -11.09
N SER A 457 -3.28 -4.52 -11.71
CA SER A 457 -3.73 -3.47 -12.63
C SER A 457 -2.97 -3.51 -13.95
N ASP A 458 -3.53 -2.89 -14.99
CA ASP A 458 -2.94 -2.74 -16.33
C ASP A 458 -3.56 -1.51 -17.03
N PHE A 459 -3.04 -1.20 -18.22
CA PHE A 459 -3.58 -0.19 -19.11
C PHE A 459 -4.99 -0.57 -19.58
N VAL A 460 -5.92 0.35 -19.42
CA VAL A 460 -7.28 0.15 -19.94
C VAL A 460 -7.34 0.37 -21.45
N ARG A 461 -8.39 -0.15 -22.08
CA ARG A 461 -8.70 0.10 -23.49
C ARG A 461 -8.75 1.61 -23.75
N GLY A 462 -8.11 2.05 -24.83
CA GLY A 462 -8.00 3.47 -25.18
C GLY A 462 -6.79 4.21 -24.65
N TYR A 463 -5.97 3.56 -23.85
CA TYR A 463 -4.64 4.08 -23.56
C TYR A 463 -3.69 3.81 -24.75
N PRO A 464 -3.05 4.85 -25.32
CA PRO A 464 -2.17 4.73 -26.50
C PRO A 464 -1.05 3.70 -26.29
N PHE A 465 -0.85 2.80 -27.25
CA PHE A 465 0.19 1.76 -27.14
C PHE A 465 1.59 2.39 -27.07
N SER A 466 1.81 3.45 -27.85
CA SER A 466 3.05 4.23 -27.86
C SER A 466 3.43 4.79 -26.48
N LEU A 467 2.44 5.06 -25.62
CA LEU A 467 2.66 5.65 -24.30
C LEU A 467 2.70 4.61 -23.17
N ARG A 468 2.45 3.32 -23.43
CA ARG A 468 2.41 2.26 -22.39
C ARG A 468 3.76 1.95 -21.77
N ARG A 469 4.85 2.34 -22.44
CA ARG A 469 6.19 2.24 -21.84
C ARG A 469 6.33 3.17 -20.63
N GLY A 470 5.58 4.27 -20.59
CA GLY A 470 5.69 5.28 -19.55
C GLY A 470 7.06 5.94 -19.51
N VAL A 471 7.32 6.69 -18.44
CA VAL A 471 8.59 7.39 -18.17
C VAL A 471 9.17 6.97 -16.82
N PRO A 472 10.49 7.05 -16.61
CA PRO A 472 11.08 6.76 -15.30
C PRO A 472 10.50 7.64 -14.20
N THR A 473 10.20 7.04 -13.04
CA THR A 473 9.70 7.77 -11.87
C THR A 473 10.86 8.39 -11.09
N ALA A 474 10.87 9.72 -11.02
CA ALA A 474 11.88 10.48 -10.28
C ALA A 474 11.51 10.68 -8.81
N ILE A 475 10.21 10.85 -8.51
CA ILE A 475 9.71 11.18 -7.17
C ILE A 475 8.53 10.28 -6.83
N SER A 476 8.51 9.81 -5.58
CA SER A 476 7.43 9.08 -4.95
C SER A 476 6.99 9.83 -3.70
N HIS A 477 5.84 10.48 -3.78
CA HIS A 477 5.22 11.22 -2.70
C HIS A 477 4.19 10.34 -1.97
N GLY A 478 4.34 10.21 -0.66
CA GLY A 478 3.46 9.39 0.17
C GLY A 478 2.39 10.25 0.87
N ILE A 479 1.33 9.60 1.31
CA ILE A 479 0.22 10.23 2.05
C ILE A 479 0.37 9.95 3.55
N TRP A 480 -0.29 10.74 4.38
CA TRP A 480 -0.31 10.59 5.83
C TRP A 480 -1.74 10.50 6.36
N LEU A 481 -1.92 9.65 7.37
CA LEU A 481 -3.14 9.52 8.17
C LEU A 481 -3.03 10.35 9.46
N ASN A 482 -4.17 10.49 10.14
CA ASN A 482 -4.35 11.23 11.38
C ASN A 482 -4.32 12.75 11.17
N ALA A 483 -3.25 13.49 11.46
CA ALA A 483 -3.25 14.95 11.35
C ALA A 483 -2.91 15.42 9.92
N PRO A 484 -3.85 16.01 9.15
CA PRO A 484 -3.56 16.54 7.81
C PRO A 484 -2.57 17.72 7.89
N ASP A 485 -1.81 17.93 6.80
CA ASP A 485 -0.90 19.08 6.69
C ASP A 485 -1.69 20.26 6.12
N TYR A 486 -2.37 20.95 7.02
CA TYR A 486 -3.16 22.13 6.68
C TYR A 486 -2.34 23.40 6.90
N ASP A 487 -2.62 24.41 6.07
CA ASP A 487 -2.25 25.78 6.38
C ASP A 487 -2.86 26.19 7.74
N ALA A 488 -2.20 27.11 8.43
CA ALA A 488 -2.57 27.50 9.78
C ALA A 488 -4.04 28.00 9.91
N PRO A 489 -4.58 28.85 9.00
CA PRO A 489 -6.00 29.20 8.99
C PRO A 489 -6.92 27.99 8.90
N THR A 490 -6.66 27.06 7.98
CA THR A 490 -7.45 25.82 7.86
C THR A 490 -7.34 24.96 9.11
N GLN A 491 -6.15 24.86 9.72
CA GLN A 491 -5.95 24.14 10.98
C GLN A 491 -6.72 24.78 12.15
N LEU A 492 -6.82 26.12 12.20
CA LEU A 492 -7.62 26.85 13.19
C LEU A 492 -9.12 26.58 13.04
N LEU A 493 -9.59 26.39 11.80
CA LEU A 493 -11.00 26.09 11.51
C LEU A 493 -11.35 24.61 11.73
N LYS A 494 -10.37 23.71 11.51
CA LYS A 494 -10.55 22.25 11.49
C LYS A 494 -9.73 21.52 12.55
N VAL A 495 -9.78 22.02 13.79
CA VAL A 495 -8.92 21.56 14.91
C VAL A 495 -8.98 20.05 15.15
N ASP A 496 -10.18 19.47 15.10
CA ASP A 496 -10.41 18.05 15.41
C ASP A 496 -10.44 17.14 14.18
N GLU A 497 -10.28 17.70 12.97
CA GLU A 497 -10.36 16.92 11.74
C GLU A 497 -9.16 15.96 11.64
N ARG A 498 -9.44 14.70 11.28
CA ARG A 498 -8.41 13.67 11.09
C ARG A 498 -8.61 12.96 9.76
N ASN A 499 -7.53 12.75 9.02
CA ASN A 499 -7.54 11.90 7.84
C ASN A 499 -7.54 10.42 8.26
N THR A 500 -8.68 9.76 8.10
CA THR A 500 -8.86 8.33 8.39
C THR A 500 -9.00 7.48 7.13
N LEU A 501 -9.03 8.11 5.95
CA LEU A 501 -9.25 7.42 4.69
C LEU A 501 -7.95 6.77 4.20
N LEU A 502 -7.88 5.45 4.35
CA LEU A 502 -6.83 4.64 3.74
C LEU A 502 -7.33 4.10 2.39
N ALA A 503 -6.94 4.75 1.29
CA ALA A 503 -7.20 4.25 -0.06
C ALA A 503 -5.92 3.60 -0.61
N ASP A 504 -5.96 2.32 -1.00
CA ASP A 504 -4.80 1.66 -1.61
C ASP A 504 -4.63 2.07 -3.09
N ILE A 505 -4.29 3.33 -3.31
CA ILE A 505 -4.18 3.94 -4.62
C ILE A 505 -2.82 4.60 -4.81
N THR A 506 -2.21 4.38 -5.96
CA THR A 506 -1.07 5.15 -6.46
C THR A 506 -1.52 5.78 -7.77
N ILE A 507 -1.22 7.06 -7.97
CA ILE A 507 -1.49 7.79 -9.21
C ILE A 507 -0.25 8.54 -9.66
N THR A 508 -0.11 8.71 -10.97
CA THR A 508 0.89 9.61 -11.55
C THR A 508 0.35 11.05 -11.48
N VAL A 509 1.17 11.99 -11.02
CA VAL A 509 0.86 13.43 -11.14
C VAL A 509 1.04 13.83 -12.62
N PRO A 510 0.01 14.33 -13.31
CA PRO A 510 0.09 14.63 -14.75
C PRO A 510 1.18 15.65 -15.10
N ALA A 511 1.72 15.57 -16.32
CA ALA A 511 2.64 16.57 -16.84
C ALA A 511 1.95 17.95 -16.91
N GLY A 512 2.66 19.01 -16.54
CA GLY A 512 2.15 20.39 -16.53
C GLY A 512 1.26 20.74 -15.33
N VAL A 513 1.03 19.81 -14.40
CA VAL A 513 0.21 20.04 -13.19
C VAL A 513 1.11 20.09 -11.95
N LEU A 514 1.07 21.22 -11.23
CA LEU A 514 1.73 21.38 -9.94
C LEU A 514 0.95 20.66 -8.83
N TYR A 515 1.61 20.34 -7.73
CA TYR A 515 1.00 19.68 -6.57
C TYR A 515 1.60 20.19 -5.25
N PRO A 516 0.83 20.19 -4.14
CA PRO A 516 1.34 20.55 -2.82
C PRO A 516 2.13 19.35 -2.25
N MET A 517 3.45 19.34 -2.47
CA MET A 517 4.33 18.30 -1.97
C MET A 517 4.63 18.53 -0.49
N CYS A 518 4.45 17.49 0.33
CA CYS A 518 4.87 17.49 1.72
C CYS A 518 6.08 16.58 1.91
N SER A 519 7.13 17.10 2.53
CA SER A 519 8.38 16.36 2.71
C SER A 519 8.39 15.40 3.90
N MET A 520 7.29 15.32 4.66
CA MET A 520 7.13 14.37 5.77
C MET A 520 7.21 12.90 5.34
N ASN A 521 6.85 12.60 4.09
CA ASN A 521 6.79 11.23 3.56
C ASN A 521 7.08 11.24 2.06
N VAL A 522 8.34 11.50 1.68
CA VAL A 522 8.73 11.57 0.26
C VAL A 522 10.02 10.83 0.00
N ALA A 523 10.08 10.17 -1.15
CA ALA A 523 11.30 9.55 -1.65
C ALA A 523 11.58 9.99 -3.09
N PHE A 524 12.85 10.09 -3.45
CA PHE A 524 13.25 10.45 -4.82
C PHE A 524 14.49 9.68 -5.28
N ASN A 525 14.64 9.57 -6.60
CA ASN A 525 15.83 9.03 -7.23
C ASN A 525 16.90 10.12 -7.35
N ARG A 526 17.99 9.98 -6.59
CA ARG A 526 19.08 10.94 -6.51
C ARG A 526 19.63 11.30 -7.89
N LYS A 527 19.82 10.30 -8.75
CA LYS A 527 20.41 10.48 -10.08
C LYS A 527 19.48 11.26 -11.01
N LEU A 528 18.17 11.03 -10.89
CA LEU A 528 17.19 11.61 -11.81
C LEU A 528 16.80 13.04 -11.45
N ILE A 529 16.76 13.39 -10.15
CA ILE A 529 16.24 14.70 -9.73
C ILE A 529 16.96 15.34 -8.55
N GLY A 530 17.91 14.66 -7.91
CA GLY A 530 18.56 15.12 -6.67
C GLY A 530 19.07 16.56 -6.68
N PRO A 531 19.80 17.04 -7.72
CA PRO A 531 20.25 18.43 -7.79
C PRO A 531 19.11 19.46 -7.76
N ALA A 532 17.93 19.09 -8.26
CA ALA A 532 16.75 19.94 -8.36
C ALA A 532 15.68 19.61 -7.30
N PHE A 533 16.07 18.97 -6.19
CA PHE A 533 15.19 18.62 -5.06
C PHE A 533 15.57 19.36 -3.77
N MET A 534 16.19 20.53 -3.88
CA MET A 534 16.53 21.38 -2.74
C MET A 534 15.26 22.05 -2.20
N GLN A 535 15.05 21.95 -0.89
CA GLN A 535 14.03 22.69 -0.16
C GLN A 535 14.41 24.16 0.00
N GLY A 536 13.41 25.05 -0.06
CA GLY A 536 13.61 26.50 -0.02
C GLY A 536 14.28 26.97 1.28
N LEU A 537 15.05 28.06 1.22
CA LEU A 537 15.71 28.62 2.41
C LEU A 537 14.69 29.32 3.31
N MET A 538 14.01 28.63 4.23
CA MET A 538 12.88 29.25 4.96
C MET A 538 12.98 29.09 6.48
N GLY A 539 14.21 29.01 6.98
CA GLY A 539 14.52 28.84 8.39
C GLY A 539 14.55 30.16 9.15
N SER A 540 15.23 30.13 10.30
CA SER A 540 15.31 31.28 11.19
C SER A 540 15.87 32.53 10.50
N GLY A 541 15.18 33.66 10.64
CA GLY A 541 15.56 34.96 10.06
C GLY A 541 15.08 35.20 8.63
N MET A 542 14.36 34.27 8.02
CA MET A 542 13.75 34.45 6.70
C MET A 542 12.36 35.12 6.80
N PRO A 543 11.91 35.84 5.76
CA PRO A 543 10.65 36.60 5.81
C PRO A 543 9.39 35.73 5.81
N TRP A 544 9.54 34.41 5.61
CA TRP A 544 8.46 33.42 5.56
C TRP A 544 8.99 32.01 5.82
N GLY A 545 8.10 31.08 6.15
CA GLY A 545 8.40 29.71 6.57
C GLY A 545 7.30 28.70 6.22
N ARG A 546 7.61 27.40 6.31
CA ARG A 546 6.68 26.28 6.04
C ARG A 546 6.22 26.15 4.57
N TYR A 547 6.96 26.76 3.65
CA TYR A 547 6.75 26.66 2.19
C TYR A 547 7.92 25.98 1.48
N ASP A 548 8.89 25.47 2.24
CA ASP A 548 10.17 25.00 1.73
C ASP A 548 10.07 23.69 0.94
N ASP A 549 9.19 22.78 1.37
CA ASP A 549 8.88 21.56 0.65
C ASP A 549 7.89 21.77 -0.50
N MET A 550 6.91 22.66 -0.36
CA MET A 550 6.06 23.10 -1.47
C MET A 550 6.89 23.69 -2.62
N PHE A 551 7.86 24.56 -2.31
CA PHE A 551 8.81 25.09 -3.29
C PHE A 551 9.60 23.97 -3.97
N ALA A 552 10.16 23.02 -3.22
CA ALA A 552 10.85 21.87 -3.80
C ALA A 552 9.93 21.03 -4.68
N GLY A 553 8.66 20.87 -4.30
CA GLY A 553 7.63 20.18 -5.07
C GLY A 553 7.40 20.86 -6.42
N TRP A 554 7.21 22.19 -6.43
CA TRP A 554 6.98 22.95 -7.67
C TRP A 554 8.21 23.00 -8.55
N ALA A 555 9.38 23.29 -7.97
CA ALA A 555 10.65 23.36 -8.69
C ALA A 555 11.02 22.00 -9.30
N SER A 556 10.96 20.93 -8.52
CA SER A 556 11.25 19.58 -9.04
C SER A 556 10.21 19.13 -10.06
N LYS A 557 8.94 19.51 -9.92
CA LYS A 557 7.89 19.13 -10.89
C LYS A 557 8.14 19.71 -12.28
N VAL A 558 8.48 21.01 -12.38
CA VAL A 558 8.76 21.63 -13.68
C VAL A 558 10.01 21.04 -14.33
N VAL A 559 11.02 20.67 -13.53
CA VAL A 559 12.24 19.99 -14.02
C VAL A 559 11.94 18.56 -14.49
N VAL A 560 11.21 17.78 -13.70
CA VAL A 560 10.79 16.42 -14.04
C VAL A 560 10.00 16.38 -15.35
N ASP A 561 9.07 17.32 -15.53
CA ASP A 561 8.27 17.41 -16.76
C ASP A 561 9.13 17.71 -17.99
N HIS A 562 10.06 18.66 -17.87
CA HIS A 562 10.98 19.02 -18.95
C HIS A 562 11.93 17.88 -19.35
N LEU A 563 12.42 17.14 -18.36
CA LEU A 563 13.34 16.00 -18.58
C LEU A 563 12.62 14.72 -19.03
N GLY A 564 11.29 14.74 -19.17
CA GLY A 564 10.50 13.57 -19.57
C GLY A 564 10.49 12.48 -18.50
N LEU A 565 10.41 12.88 -17.23
CA LEU A 565 10.34 12.01 -16.05
C LEU A 565 8.96 12.08 -15.41
N GLY A 566 8.69 11.27 -14.38
CA GLY A 566 7.40 11.25 -13.70
C GLY A 566 7.44 11.34 -12.18
N VAL A 567 6.30 11.73 -11.61
CA VAL A 567 6.04 11.77 -10.17
C VAL A 567 4.85 10.87 -9.85
N LYS A 568 4.99 9.99 -8.85
CA LYS A 568 3.86 9.24 -8.28
C LYS A 568 3.48 9.81 -6.93
N THR A 569 2.18 9.79 -6.62
CA THR A 569 1.64 10.11 -5.29
C THR A 569 0.66 9.03 -4.83
N GLY A 570 0.58 8.76 -3.52
CA GLY A 570 -0.44 7.86 -2.97
C GLY A 570 0.05 6.86 -1.92
N ALA A 571 0.01 5.58 -2.28
CA ALA A 571 0.00 4.42 -1.39
C ALA A 571 1.11 4.25 -0.34
N PRO A 572 2.30 4.89 -0.39
CA PRO A 572 3.14 4.96 0.79
C PRO A 572 2.42 5.75 1.89
N TYR A 573 1.95 5.07 2.94
CA TYR A 573 1.22 5.70 4.04
C TYR A 573 2.05 5.72 5.33
N ILE A 574 2.06 6.88 5.99
CA ILE A 574 2.52 7.06 7.36
C ILE A 574 1.37 7.55 8.25
N ARG A 575 1.57 7.52 9.56
CA ARG A 575 0.70 8.14 10.56
C ARG A 575 1.42 9.32 11.18
N HIS A 576 0.86 10.51 11.02
CA HIS A 576 1.41 11.75 11.58
C HIS A 576 0.65 12.15 12.84
N ASN A 577 1.34 12.23 13.99
CA ASN A 577 0.70 12.39 15.30
C ASN A 577 0.74 13.81 15.87
N LYS A 578 1.56 14.71 15.32
CA LYS A 578 1.74 16.05 15.88
C LYS A 578 0.78 17.05 15.24
N ALA A 579 0.11 17.83 16.07
CA ALA A 579 -0.53 19.07 15.66
C ALA A 579 0.32 20.21 16.23
N SER A 580 1.00 20.97 15.37
CA SER A 580 1.79 22.12 15.79
C SER A 580 0.87 23.28 16.21
N ASN A 581 1.38 24.23 17.01
CA ASN A 581 0.61 25.40 17.42
C ASN A 581 0.27 26.26 16.18
N PRO A 582 -1.01 26.40 15.81
CA PRO A 582 -1.40 27.06 14.58
C PRO A 582 -1.11 28.57 14.60
N PHE A 583 -1.11 29.23 15.76
CA PHE A 583 -0.78 30.66 15.85
C PHE A 583 0.69 30.94 15.54
N THR A 584 1.59 30.05 15.97
CA THR A 584 3.01 30.13 15.62
C THR A 584 3.21 29.87 14.14
N ASN A 585 2.49 28.92 13.57
CA ASN A 585 2.55 28.61 12.14
C ASN A 585 2.02 29.77 11.29
N LEU A 586 0.90 30.40 11.67
CA LEU A 586 0.33 31.53 10.95
C LEU A 586 1.34 32.69 10.81
N LYS A 587 2.10 32.99 11.86
CA LYS A 587 3.17 34.01 11.80
C LYS A 587 4.29 33.67 10.83
N LYS A 588 4.52 32.39 10.55
CA LYS A 588 5.51 31.93 9.57
C LYS A 588 4.94 31.89 8.14
N GLU A 589 3.67 31.52 8.01
CA GLU A 589 3.03 31.24 6.72
C GLU A 589 2.41 32.48 6.06
N TYR A 590 2.05 33.53 6.81
CA TYR A 590 1.22 34.62 6.28
C TYR A 590 1.79 35.25 5.00
N MET A 591 3.09 35.54 4.93
CA MET A 591 3.72 36.07 3.71
C MET A 591 3.64 35.08 2.55
N GLY A 592 3.78 33.79 2.84
CA GLY A 592 3.65 32.73 1.85
C GLY A 592 2.27 32.66 1.23
N MET A 593 1.21 32.88 2.00
CA MET A 593 -0.16 32.92 1.47
C MET A 593 -0.34 34.06 0.46
N PHE A 594 0.31 35.21 0.66
CA PHE A 594 0.27 36.30 -0.32
C PHE A 594 1.14 36.02 -1.54
N TRP A 595 2.38 35.57 -1.36
CA TRP A 595 3.31 35.33 -2.46
C TRP A 595 3.00 34.09 -3.29
N GLN A 596 2.29 33.11 -2.71
CA GLN A 596 1.97 31.85 -3.37
C GLN A 596 1.22 32.05 -4.70
N GLU A 597 0.33 33.04 -4.81
CA GLU A 597 -0.41 33.32 -6.04
C GLU A 597 0.53 33.68 -7.20
N ASP A 598 1.51 34.56 -6.95
CA ASP A 598 2.51 34.95 -7.94
C ASP A 598 3.50 33.80 -8.23
N ILE A 599 3.91 33.05 -7.20
CA ILE A 599 4.86 31.94 -7.33
C ILE A 599 4.25 30.78 -8.14
N ILE A 600 3.00 30.39 -7.87
CA ILE A 600 2.30 29.34 -8.62
C ILE A 600 2.10 29.78 -10.07
N ALA A 601 1.66 31.02 -10.30
CA ALA A 601 1.51 31.57 -11.64
C ALA A 601 2.84 31.60 -12.41
N PHE A 602 3.96 31.87 -11.71
CA PHE A 602 5.31 31.77 -12.26
C PHE A 602 5.65 30.33 -12.66
N PHE A 603 5.53 29.35 -11.75
CA PHE A 603 5.89 27.96 -12.03
C PHE A 603 5.07 27.33 -13.16
N GLN A 604 3.79 27.70 -13.30
CA GLN A 604 2.96 27.27 -14.44
C GLN A 604 3.49 27.75 -15.80
N LYS A 605 4.20 28.89 -15.81
CA LYS A 605 4.79 29.52 -17.01
C LYS A 605 6.24 29.14 -17.26
N VAL A 606 6.94 28.51 -16.31
CA VAL A 606 8.34 28.09 -16.49
C VAL A 606 8.49 27.21 -17.72
N ARG A 607 9.42 27.56 -18.61
CA ARG A 607 9.81 26.78 -19.79
C ARG A 607 11.33 26.85 -19.90
N PHE A 608 11.99 25.71 -19.79
CA PHE A 608 13.44 25.61 -19.91
C PHE A 608 13.89 25.60 -21.36
N SER A 609 15.15 25.97 -21.59
CA SER A 609 15.76 25.90 -22.90
C SER A 609 15.86 24.45 -23.38
N SER A 610 15.89 24.25 -24.70
CA SER A 610 16.16 22.92 -25.26
C SER A 610 17.57 22.41 -24.94
N SER A 611 18.50 23.29 -24.53
CA SER A 611 19.86 22.93 -24.09
C SER A 611 19.92 22.41 -22.66
N ALA A 612 18.95 22.72 -21.79
CA ALA A 612 18.88 22.15 -20.45
C ALA A 612 18.53 20.65 -20.53
N LYS A 613 19.53 19.79 -20.33
CA LYS A 613 19.40 18.32 -20.47
C LYS A 613 19.56 17.57 -19.15
N THR A 614 20.04 18.23 -18.12
CA THR A 614 20.24 17.64 -16.78
C THR A 614 19.44 18.39 -15.72
N PRO A 615 19.19 17.77 -14.55
CA PRO A 615 18.57 18.49 -13.43
C PRO A 615 19.38 19.73 -13.02
N GLN A 616 20.71 19.68 -13.11
CA GLN A 616 21.59 20.81 -12.84
C GLN A 616 21.32 21.98 -13.80
N ASP A 617 21.31 21.72 -15.11
CA ASP A 617 21.08 22.76 -16.12
C ASP A 617 19.72 23.43 -15.90
N CYS A 618 18.68 22.62 -15.68
CA CYS A 618 17.33 23.13 -15.45
C CYS A 618 17.26 23.95 -14.15
N TYR A 619 17.94 23.51 -13.08
CA TYR A 619 17.89 24.21 -11.80
C TYR A 619 18.66 25.54 -11.81
N LEU A 620 19.74 25.63 -12.59
CA LEU A 620 20.46 26.89 -12.83
C LEU A 620 19.62 27.87 -13.65
N GLU A 621 19.01 27.42 -14.76
CA GLU A 621 18.08 28.25 -15.52
C GLU A 621 16.87 28.70 -14.65
N LEU A 622 16.36 27.82 -13.79
CA LEU A 622 15.29 28.16 -12.85
C LEU A 622 15.72 29.26 -11.87
N ALA A 623 16.96 29.21 -11.37
CA ALA A 623 17.49 30.23 -10.48
C ALA A 623 17.54 31.61 -11.17
N GLU A 624 17.99 31.66 -12.42
CA GLU A 624 17.97 32.90 -13.22
C GLU A 624 16.54 33.42 -13.43
N MET A 625 15.60 32.53 -13.76
CA MET A 625 14.19 32.89 -13.93
C MET A 625 13.56 33.40 -12.62
N ILE A 626 13.83 32.77 -11.47
CA ILE A 626 13.37 33.22 -10.16
C ILE A 626 13.94 34.61 -9.85
N ARG A 627 15.24 34.82 -10.08
CA ARG A 627 15.89 36.11 -9.87
C ARG A 627 15.23 37.20 -10.73
N ALA A 628 14.95 36.92 -11.99
CA ALA A 628 14.35 37.89 -12.91
C ALA A 628 12.87 38.17 -12.61
N ASN A 629 12.10 37.15 -12.21
CA ASN A 629 10.64 37.24 -12.17
C ASN A 629 10.04 37.31 -10.77
N LEU A 630 10.76 36.98 -9.69
CA LEU A 630 10.21 36.98 -8.33
C LEU A 630 10.91 37.95 -7.38
N SER A 631 12.07 38.51 -7.74
CA SER A 631 12.80 39.46 -6.87
C SER A 631 12.04 40.75 -6.58
N TYR A 632 11.05 41.12 -7.39
CA TYR A 632 10.19 42.27 -7.11
C TYR A 632 9.31 42.06 -5.86
N LEU A 633 9.03 40.81 -5.48
CA LEU A 633 8.26 40.48 -4.28
C LEU A 633 9.09 40.73 -3.02
N ASN A 634 10.36 40.32 -3.03
CA ASN A 634 11.29 40.45 -1.92
C ASN A 634 12.74 40.10 -2.33
N GLU A 635 13.73 40.70 -1.65
CA GLU A 635 15.16 40.37 -1.81
C GLU A 635 15.48 38.88 -1.55
N TYR A 636 14.63 38.21 -0.78
CA TYR A 636 14.66 36.78 -0.53
C TYR A 636 14.82 35.96 -1.81
N PHE A 637 14.09 36.27 -2.88
CA PHE A 637 14.11 35.46 -4.11
C PHE A 637 15.43 35.61 -4.87
N SER A 638 16.03 36.80 -4.84
CA SER A 638 17.40 37.00 -5.35
C SER A 638 18.41 36.18 -4.54
N ARG A 639 18.27 36.16 -3.21
CA ARG A 639 19.12 35.34 -2.33
C ARG A 639 18.91 33.85 -2.54
N LEU A 640 17.67 33.40 -2.74
CA LEU A 640 17.32 32.01 -3.03
C LEU A 640 17.94 31.55 -4.35
N ALA A 641 17.86 32.36 -5.41
CA ALA A 641 18.50 32.07 -6.68
C ALA A 641 20.02 31.89 -6.52
N THR A 642 20.69 32.77 -5.79
CA THR A 642 22.13 32.62 -5.49
C THR A 642 22.41 31.34 -4.69
N ALA A 643 21.54 30.98 -3.75
CA ALA A 643 21.68 29.74 -3.00
C ALA A 643 21.52 28.49 -3.89
N MET A 644 20.61 28.53 -4.87
CA MET A 644 20.43 27.46 -5.85
C MET A 644 21.68 27.26 -6.72
N GLU A 645 22.33 28.35 -7.15
CA GLU A 645 23.60 28.30 -7.90
C GLU A 645 24.71 27.65 -7.06
N ILE A 646 24.89 28.11 -5.82
CA ILE A 646 25.90 27.53 -4.89
C ILE A 646 25.55 26.07 -4.57
N TRP A 647 24.26 25.74 -4.43
CA TRP A 647 23.82 24.37 -4.21
C TRP A 647 24.24 23.44 -5.34
N ILE A 648 24.04 23.83 -6.61
CA ILE A 648 24.50 23.04 -7.76
C ILE A 648 26.03 22.92 -7.79
N GLU A 649 26.75 23.99 -7.46
CA GLU A 649 28.21 23.94 -7.31
C GLU A 649 28.61 22.89 -6.26
N GLN A 650 28.03 22.93 -5.05
CA GLN A 650 28.36 21.98 -3.98
C GLN A 650 27.91 20.56 -4.31
N TRP A 651 26.77 20.39 -4.98
CA TRP A 651 26.30 19.09 -5.43
C TRP A 651 27.29 18.43 -6.39
N ASN A 652 27.80 19.19 -7.36
CA ASN A 652 28.79 18.68 -8.31
C ASN A 652 30.12 18.33 -7.61
N ARG A 653 30.60 19.18 -6.69
CA ARG A 653 31.78 18.89 -5.88
C ARG A 653 31.62 17.62 -5.06
N ALA A 654 30.46 17.44 -4.40
CA ALA A 654 30.14 16.24 -3.64
C ALA A 654 30.11 14.99 -4.54
N GLN A 655 29.48 15.10 -5.72
CA GLN A 655 29.37 14.01 -6.70
C GLN A 655 30.75 13.60 -7.26
N ASN A 656 31.66 14.55 -7.42
CA ASN A 656 33.04 14.33 -7.88
C ASN A 656 33.98 13.83 -6.77
N GLY A 657 33.51 13.71 -5.51
CA GLY A 657 34.34 13.31 -4.38
C GLY A 657 35.31 14.40 -3.89
N GLU A 658 35.06 15.66 -4.26
CA GLU A 658 35.88 16.82 -3.86
C GLU A 658 35.54 17.33 -2.44
N MET A 659 34.53 16.74 -1.80
CA MET A 659 34.06 17.09 -0.46
C MET A 659 34.25 15.92 0.50
N SER A 660 34.69 16.23 1.72
CA SER A 660 34.83 15.26 2.81
C SER A 660 33.73 15.47 3.84
N PHE A 661 32.88 14.46 4.04
CA PHE A 661 31.84 14.47 5.07
C PHE A 661 32.30 13.66 6.28
N ARG A 662 32.36 14.29 7.45
CA ARG A 662 32.75 13.65 8.72
C ARG A 662 31.59 13.75 9.72
N PRO A 663 30.88 12.65 10.01
CA PRO A 663 29.76 12.70 10.94
C PRO A 663 30.24 12.79 12.39
N SER A 664 29.53 13.59 13.20
CA SER A 664 29.73 13.65 14.64
C SER A 664 29.43 12.33 15.37
N ARG A 665 28.52 11.50 14.85
CA ARG A 665 28.29 10.13 15.35
C ARG A 665 28.01 9.18 14.18
N LYS A 666 28.49 7.94 14.27
CA LYS A 666 28.19 6.90 13.28
C LYS A 666 27.98 5.54 13.94
N ASN A 667 27.10 4.74 13.35
CA ASN A 667 26.98 3.31 13.57
C ASN A 667 26.91 2.63 12.20
N ARG A 668 27.63 1.53 12.00
CA ARG A 668 27.52 0.72 10.78
C ARG A 668 27.08 -0.67 11.20
N ARG A 669 26.15 -1.27 10.44
CA ARG A 669 25.77 -2.68 10.52
C ARG A 669 27.06 -3.45 10.52
N LYS A 670 27.22 -4.27 11.55
CA LYS A 670 28.18 -5.36 11.55
C LYS A 670 27.95 -6.13 10.24
N SER A 671 28.90 -6.09 9.32
CA SER A 671 28.88 -6.96 8.15
C SER A 671 28.63 -8.38 8.63
N ALA A 672 27.63 -9.07 8.06
CA ALA A 672 27.26 -10.48 8.32
C ALA A 672 27.88 -11.05 9.62
N VAL A 673 27.14 -10.97 10.75
CA VAL A 673 27.59 -11.43 12.08
C VAL A 673 28.48 -12.66 11.94
N SER A 674 29.77 -12.48 12.20
CA SER A 674 30.68 -13.61 12.31
C SER A 674 30.07 -14.59 13.32
N PRO A 675 29.94 -15.88 13.01
CA PRO A 675 29.43 -16.83 13.98
C PRO A 675 30.44 -17.09 15.12
N PHE A 676 31.62 -16.47 15.08
CA PHE A 676 32.73 -16.71 16.00
C PHE A 676 33.10 -15.43 16.75
N ALA A 677 33.29 -15.52 18.06
CA ALA A 677 33.93 -14.48 18.87
C ALA A 677 35.05 -15.08 19.72
N VAL A 678 36.03 -14.26 20.08
CA VAL A 678 37.08 -14.63 21.03
C VAL A 678 37.24 -13.55 22.09
N PHE A 679 37.46 -13.94 23.33
CA PHE A 679 37.73 -13.00 24.40
C PHE A 679 38.77 -13.50 25.40
N THR A 680 39.39 -12.54 26.08
CA THR A 680 40.34 -12.75 27.17
C THR A 680 40.11 -11.73 28.29
N ILE A 681 40.79 -11.90 29.42
CA ILE A 681 40.82 -10.96 30.53
C ILE A 681 42.28 -10.67 30.88
N CYS A 682 42.62 -9.39 31.09
CA CYS A 682 43.98 -8.99 31.41
C CYS A 682 44.04 -7.83 32.41
N ARG A 683 45.16 -7.69 33.10
CA ARG A 683 45.51 -6.54 33.93
C ARG A 683 46.99 -6.25 33.79
N ASN A 684 47.35 -5.10 33.24
CA ASN A 684 48.74 -4.68 33.04
C ASN A 684 49.59 -5.73 32.29
N GLU A 685 49.19 -6.05 31.06
CA GLU A 685 49.80 -7.12 30.25
C GLU A 685 50.50 -6.56 29.00
N PRO A 686 51.61 -5.80 29.13
CA PRO A 686 52.28 -5.20 27.98
C PRO A 686 53.05 -6.23 27.15
N GLY A 687 53.33 -7.41 27.71
CA GLY A 687 54.06 -8.50 27.06
C GLY A 687 53.16 -9.48 26.29
N TYR A 688 52.22 -10.13 26.98
CA TYR A 688 51.41 -11.20 26.39
C TYR A 688 50.27 -10.69 25.50
N LEU A 689 49.63 -9.57 25.84
CA LEU A 689 48.48 -9.05 25.08
C LEU A 689 48.81 -8.75 23.60
N PRO A 690 49.95 -8.13 23.24
CA PRO A 690 50.33 -7.98 21.83
C PRO A 690 50.51 -9.32 21.09
N ILE A 691 51.04 -10.34 21.76
CA ILE A 691 51.25 -11.67 21.19
C ILE A 691 49.91 -12.36 20.96
N TRP A 692 49.03 -12.32 21.97
CA TRP A 692 47.67 -12.84 21.90
C TRP A 692 46.88 -12.20 20.75
N LEU A 693 46.89 -10.86 20.65
CA LEU A 693 46.24 -10.13 19.56
C LEU A 693 46.84 -10.49 18.20
N LYS A 694 48.17 -10.57 18.08
CA LYS A 694 48.82 -10.98 16.83
C LYS A 694 48.38 -12.38 16.38
N TYR A 695 48.14 -13.30 17.31
CA TYR A 695 47.69 -14.65 17.00
C TYR A 695 46.22 -14.68 16.54
N TYR A 696 45.30 -14.15 17.36
CA TYR A 696 43.85 -14.30 17.16
C TYR A 696 43.30 -13.38 16.06
N ARG A 697 43.90 -12.22 15.79
CA ARG A 697 43.52 -11.35 14.65
C ARG A 697 43.76 -11.97 13.27
N ARG A 698 44.45 -13.12 13.20
CA ARG A 698 44.55 -13.91 11.96
C ARG A 698 43.27 -14.67 11.62
N TYR A 699 42.39 -14.85 12.61
CA TYR A 699 41.20 -15.70 12.51
C TYR A 699 39.89 -14.97 12.82
N PHE A 700 39.94 -13.90 13.63
CA PHE A 700 38.78 -13.11 14.06
C PHE A 700 38.93 -11.66 13.60
N ALA A 701 37.82 -11.03 13.21
CA ALA A 701 37.78 -9.60 12.92
C ALA A 701 37.92 -8.78 14.21
N ASP A 702 38.39 -7.54 14.11
CA ASP A 702 38.65 -6.70 15.27
C ASP A 702 37.38 -6.48 16.13
N GLU A 703 36.20 -6.41 15.49
CA GLU A 703 34.90 -6.31 16.17
C GLU A 703 34.43 -7.58 16.91
N ASP A 704 35.03 -8.74 16.65
CA ASP A 704 34.70 -10.03 17.26
C ASP A 704 35.67 -10.42 18.38
N ILE A 705 36.68 -9.59 18.63
CA ILE A 705 37.68 -9.76 19.67
C ILE A 705 37.33 -8.87 20.87
N TYR A 706 37.30 -9.44 22.07
CA TYR A 706 37.00 -8.72 23.31
C TYR A 706 38.10 -8.90 24.36
N ILE A 707 38.53 -7.79 24.96
CA ILE A 707 39.47 -7.77 26.08
C ILE A 707 38.71 -7.25 27.30
N LEU A 708 38.59 -8.07 28.32
CA LEU A 708 38.11 -7.65 29.64
C LEU A 708 39.31 -7.05 30.39
N ASP A 709 39.32 -5.74 30.53
CA ASP A 709 40.42 -5.00 31.15
C ASP A 709 40.12 -4.77 32.63
N ASN A 710 40.82 -5.51 33.50
CA ASN A 710 40.71 -5.40 34.94
C ASN A 710 41.58 -4.26 35.49
N ASP A 711 41.20 -3.03 35.15
CA ASP A 711 41.83 -1.79 35.59
C ASP A 711 43.33 -1.68 35.28
N SER A 712 43.73 -1.99 34.05
CA SER A 712 45.10 -1.73 33.58
C SER A 712 45.41 -0.24 33.60
N ASN A 713 46.60 0.11 34.10
CA ASN A 713 47.13 1.47 34.25
C ASN A 713 48.50 1.66 33.59
N ASP A 714 49.05 0.62 32.97
CA ASP A 714 50.33 0.62 32.24
C ASP A 714 50.21 1.04 30.77
N GLY A 715 48.98 1.29 30.29
CA GLY A 715 48.69 1.65 28.91
C GLY A 715 48.54 0.47 27.94
N SER A 716 48.73 -0.78 28.38
CA SER A 716 48.70 -1.99 27.53
C SER A 716 47.38 -2.19 26.77
N THR A 717 46.27 -1.71 27.33
CA THR A 717 44.91 -1.79 26.77
C THR A 717 44.44 -0.52 26.06
N SER A 718 45.31 0.49 25.93
CA SER A 718 44.95 1.80 25.35
C SER A 718 45.01 1.78 23.82
N ASN A 719 44.04 2.43 23.17
CA ASN A 719 43.99 2.61 21.71
C ASN A 719 44.04 1.31 20.89
N LEU A 720 43.54 0.21 21.43
CA LEU A 720 43.46 -1.05 20.71
C LEU A 720 42.34 -1.01 19.66
N PRO A 721 42.52 -1.64 18.48
CA PRO A 721 41.52 -1.66 17.43
C PRO A 721 40.34 -2.61 17.74
N VAL A 722 40.40 -3.37 18.83
CA VAL A 722 39.42 -4.37 19.26
C VAL A 722 38.55 -3.86 20.41
N ASN A 723 37.52 -4.62 20.80
CA ASN A 723 36.65 -4.22 21.90
C ASN A 723 37.35 -4.36 23.26
N VAL A 724 37.59 -3.26 23.97
CA VAL A 724 38.09 -3.27 25.35
C VAL A 724 36.96 -2.90 26.31
N ILE A 725 36.68 -3.77 27.27
CA ILE A 725 35.61 -3.61 28.26
C ILE A 725 36.24 -3.56 29.63
N ARG A 726 36.05 -2.45 30.34
CA ARG A 726 36.52 -2.33 31.72
C ARG A 726 35.70 -3.22 32.64
N VAL A 727 36.39 -4.01 33.44
CA VAL A 727 35.85 -4.81 34.54
C VAL A 727 36.64 -4.48 35.79
N HIS A 728 36.02 -4.61 36.97
CA HIS A 728 36.65 -4.22 38.23
C HIS A 728 36.55 -5.35 39.24
N SER A 729 37.67 -5.69 39.88
CA SER A 729 37.72 -6.53 41.07
C SER A 729 38.35 -5.75 42.22
N GLU A 730 37.65 -5.70 43.36
CA GLU A 730 38.17 -5.10 44.60
C GLU A 730 39.37 -5.88 45.17
N LYS A 731 39.48 -7.17 44.85
CA LYS A 731 40.53 -8.07 45.33
C LYS A 731 41.46 -8.47 44.18
N TYR A 732 42.76 -8.54 44.50
CA TYR A 732 43.80 -8.86 43.52
C TYR A 732 43.71 -10.32 43.01
N PHE A 733 43.23 -11.25 43.86
CA PHE A 733 42.94 -12.64 43.50
C PHE A 733 41.53 -13.02 43.99
N ASP A 734 40.53 -12.82 43.14
CA ASP A 734 39.16 -13.29 43.38
C ASP A 734 38.75 -14.26 42.28
N HIS A 735 38.92 -15.55 42.55
CA HIS A 735 38.57 -16.61 41.61
C HIS A 735 37.07 -16.69 41.36
N TYR A 736 36.22 -16.33 42.33
CA TYR A 736 34.77 -16.36 42.15
C TYR A 736 34.33 -15.24 41.21
N TRP A 737 34.84 -14.03 41.43
CA TRP A 737 34.62 -12.91 40.53
C TRP A 737 35.14 -13.18 39.12
N LEU A 738 36.33 -13.78 38.99
CA LEU A 738 36.91 -14.11 37.69
C LEU A 738 36.01 -15.07 36.92
N VAL A 739 35.60 -16.17 37.55
CA VAL A 739 34.69 -17.16 36.94
C VAL A 739 33.35 -16.54 36.58
N GLU A 740 32.75 -15.75 37.49
CA GLU A 740 31.48 -15.08 37.24
C GLU A 740 31.57 -14.09 36.06
N THR A 741 32.64 -13.32 36.00
CA THR A 741 32.90 -12.33 34.94
C THR A 741 33.04 -13.01 33.58
N ILE A 742 33.82 -14.10 33.51
CA ILE A 742 34.00 -14.90 32.28
C ILE A 742 32.66 -15.52 31.86
N GLN A 743 31.91 -16.12 32.80
CA GLN A 743 30.62 -16.76 32.51
C GLN A 743 29.57 -15.75 32.00
N ASN A 744 29.52 -14.56 32.61
CA ASN A 744 28.61 -13.50 32.17
C ASN A 744 28.97 -13.02 30.76
N LYS A 745 30.26 -12.76 30.49
CA LYS A 745 30.70 -12.35 29.16
C LYS A 745 30.40 -13.42 28.10
N LEU A 746 30.66 -14.69 28.41
CA LEU A 746 30.35 -15.81 27.53
C LEU A 746 28.85 -15.84 27.19
N ARG A 747 28.00 -15.74 28.22
CA ARG A 747 26.53 -15.73 28.07
C ARG A 747 26.05 -14.55 27.22
N ASP A 748 26.64 -13.37 27.42
CA ASP A 748 26.28 -12.16 26.69
C ASP A 748 26.64 -12.25 25.22
N LEU A 749 27.82 -12.79 24.89
CA LEU A 749 28.23 -12.99 23.50
C LEU A 749 27.34 -14.03 22.79
N LEU A 750 27.01 -15.15 23.44
CA LEU A 750 26.09 -16.14 22.88
C LEU A 750 24.68 -15.56 22.65
N LYS A 751 24.15 -14.79 23.60
CA LYS A 751 22.86 -14.08 23.43
C LYS A 751 22.90 -13.02 22.33
N SER A 752 24.07 -12.45 22.06
CA SER A 752 24.28 -11.46 21.01
C SER A 752 24.34 -12.05 19.60
N GLY A 753 24.22 -13.37 19.45
CA GLY A 753 24.11 -14.05 18.16
C GLY A 753 25.38 -14.76 17.69
N TYR A 754 26.46 -14.75 18.46
CA TYR A 754 27.63 -15.58 18.17
C TYR A 754 27.28 -17.07 18.41
N LYS A 755 27.63 -17.93 17.45
CA LYS A 755 27.36 -19.37 17.51
C LYS A 755 28.43 -20.10 18.33
N TYR A 756 29.68 -19.65 18.24
CA TYR A 756 30.82 -20.19 18.96
C TYR A 756 31.60 -19.04 19.60
N VAL A 757 31.91 -19.17 20.89
CA VAL A 757 32.67 -18.17 21.64
C VAL A 757 33.85 -18.86 22.29
N LEU A 758 35.05 -18.35 22.00
CA LEU A 758 36.30 -18.86 22.55
C LEU A 758 36.76 -17.97 23.70
N PHE A 759 37.06 -18.58 24.84
CA PHE A 759 37.81 -17.93 25.92
C PHE A 759 39.21 -18.54 25.97
N ALA A 760 40.22 -17.69 26.04
CA ALA A 760 41.61 -18.09 26.26
C ALA A 760 42.24 -17.09 27.23
N GLU A 761 42.95 -17.57 28.24
CA GLU A 761 43.72 -16.70 29.13
C GLU A 761 44.80 -15.95 28.33
N ILE A 762 45.26 -14.83 28.86
CA ILE A 762 46.12 -13.89 28.11
C ILE A 762 47.48 -14.49 27.74
N ASP A 763 47.96 -15.40 28.58
CA ASP A 763 49.20 -16.16 28.44
C ASP A 763 49.01 -17.49 27.69
N GLU A 764 47.79 -17.79 27.23
CA GLU A 764 47.46 -19.02 26.49
C GLU A 764 47.18 -18.76 24.99
N ILE A 765 47.72 -19.65 24.15
CA ILE A 765 47.41 -19.69 22.71
C ILE A 765 46.92 -21.08 22.33
N ILE A 766 45.72 -21.14 21.74
CA ILE A 766 45.11 -22.39 21.32
C ILE A 766 45.48 -22.67 19.86
N ILE A 767 46.30 -23.70 19.65
CA ILE A 767 46.77 -24.14 18.33
C ILE A 767 46.19 -25.53 18.03
N PRO A 768 45.30 -25.68 17.03
CA PRO A 768 44.87 -27.01 16.59
C PRO A 768 46.02 -27.73 15.88
N ASP A 769 46.03 -29.06 15.94
CA ASP A 769 47.03 -29.91 15.26
C ASP A 769 47.15 -29.50 13.77
N PRO A 770 48.29 -28.89 13.35
CA PRO A 770 48.42 -28.36 12.00
C PRO A 770 48.35 -29.43 10.92
N ALA A 771 48.66 -30.70 11.26
CA ALA A 771 48.56 -31.81 10.32
C ALA A 771 47.11 -32.24 10.07
N LYS A 772 46.20 -32.03 11.05
CA LYS A 772 44.77 -32.38 10.93
C LYS A 772 43.89 -31.22 10.49
N TYR A 773 44.28 -30.00 10.84
CA TYR A 773 43.52 -28.77 10.56
C TYR A 773 44.42 -27.75 9.87
N PRO A 774 44.74 -27.96 8.58
CA PRO A 774 45.72 -27.17 7.85
C PRO A 774 45.29 -25.69 7.68
N LEU A 775 44.01 -25.40 7.87
CA LEU A 775 43.44 -24.04 7.81
C LEU A 775 43.29 -23.39 9.20
N GLY A 776 43.85 -24.00 10.25
CA GLY A 776 43.97 -23.40 11.59
C GLY A 776 42.69 -23.45 12.42
N LEU A 777 42.52 -22.45 13.30
CA LEU A 777 41.53 -22.46 14.38
C LEU A 777 40.08 -22.49 13.90
N ILE A 778 39.76 -21.78 12.82
CA ILE A 778 38.39 -21.75 12.25
C ILE A 778 38.02 -23.10 11.62
N ASP A 779 38.99 -23.78 11.00
CA ASP A 779 38.80 -25.12 10.42
C ASP A 779 38.54 -26.17 11.50
N TYR A 780 39.25 -26.06 12.63
CA TYR A 780 38.97 -26.87 13.81
C TYR A 780 37.56 -26.65 14.33
N ILE A 781 37.14 -25.40 14.53
CA ILE A 781 35.80 -25.06 15.06
C ILE A 781 34.70 -25.57 14.12
N ASN A 782 34.87 -25.41 12.80
CA ASN A 782 33.88 -25.82 11.81
C ASN A 782 33.71 -27.34 11.70
N ARG A 783 34.76 -28.13 11.94
CA ARG A 783 34.73 -29.60 11.83
C ARG A 783 34.38 -30.29 13.16
N THR A 784 34.33 -29.53 14.25
CA THR A 784 34.05 -30.08 15.58
C THR A 784 32.54 -30.10 15.85
N ASN A 785 32.00 -31.29 16.15
CA ASN A 785 30.58 -31.49 16.47
C ASN A 785 30.32 -31.63 17.99
N ILE A 786 31.24 -31.17 18.82
CA ILE A 786 31.24 -31.32 20.28
C ILE A 786 30.93 -29.97 20.93
N SER A 787 30.06 -29.95 21.95
CA SER A 787 29.61 -28.72 22.62
C SER A 787 30.64 -28.10 23.57
N VAL A 788 31.63 -28.87 24.05
CA VAL A 788 32.73 -28.42 24.92
C VAL A 788 33.99 -29.21 24.57
N VAL A 789 35.13 -28.53 24.42
CA VAL A 789 36.44 -29.15 24.16
C VAL A 789 37.38 -28.84 25.32
N ARG A 790 37.97 -29.88 25.92
CA ARG A 790 39.06 -29.73 26.89
C ARG A 790 40.40 -29.76 26.16
N VAL A 791 41.16 -28.67 26.21
CA VAL A 791 42.48 -28.57 25.60
C VAL A 791 43.53 -29.15 26.57
N LYS A 792 44.47 -29.96 26.07
CA LYS A 792 45.63 -30.40 26.87
C LYS A 792 46.73 -29.33 26.76
N ALA A 793 47.19 -28.81 27.90
CA ALA A 793 48.32 -27.89 27.96
C ALA A 793 49.62 -28.59 27.51
N TYR A 794 50.47 -27.87 26.79
CA TYR A 794 51.77 -28.35 26.30
C TYR A 794 52.88 -27.44 26.82
N ASP A 795 53.79 -27.96 27.63
CA ASP A 795 54.85 -27.18 28.29
C ASP A 795 56.21 -27.24 27.57
N GLY A 796 56.25 -27.71 26.31
CA GLY A 796 57.45 -27.70 25.49
C GLY A 796 58.33 -28.95 25.56
N ARG A 797 57.87 -30.07 26.14
CA ARG A 797 58.65 -31.32 26.18
C ARG A 797 57.87 -32.54 25.64
N LYS A 798 58.02 -32.82 24.34
CA LYS A 798 57.55 -33.99 23.54
C LYS A 798 56.06 -34.06 23.17
N PHE A 799 55.79 -34.21 21.86
CA PHE A 799 54.47 -34.57 21.30
C PHE A 799 54.20 -36.06 21.57
N ASP A 800 53.30 -36.37 22.50
CA ASP A 800 52.75 -37.72 22.65
C ASP A 800 51.22 -37.71 22.52
N HIS A 801 50.70 -38.79 21.93
CA HIS A 801 49.36 -38.96 21.36
C HIS A 801 48.17 -38.56 22.26
N VAL A 802 47.12 -38.03 21.62
CA VAL A 802 45.82 -37.70 22.23
C VAL A 802 45.09 -38.97 22.66
N SER A 803 44.93 -39.17 23.98
CA SER A 803 43.90 -40.03 24.56
C SER A 803 42.56 -39.28 24.68
N LEU A 804 41.50 -39.87 24.10
CA LEU A 804 40.11 -39.47 24.29
C LEU A 804 39.63 -40.00 25.64
N ALA A 805 39.16 -39.12 26.52
CA ALA A 805 38.39 -39.52 27.70
C ALA A 805 36.91 -39.38 27.38
N THR A 806 36.20 -40.51 27.39
CA THR A 806 34.74 -40.58 27.36
C THR A 806 34.18 -40.51 28.78
N ASN A 807 33.20 -39.62 28.97
CA ASN A 807 32.27 -39.45 30.11
C ASN A 807 32.80 -38.89 31.44
N GLY A 808 32.08 -37.86 31.93
CA GLY A 808 31.94 -37.57 33.36
C GLY A 808 32.19 -36.13 33.77
N SER A 809 31.08 -35.41 34.06
CA SER A 809 30.90 -34.10 34.72
C SER A 809 31.56 -32.87 34.11
#